data_AF-A0A8S4SIU1-F1
#
_entry.id   AF-A0A8S4SIU1-F1
#
_cell.length_a   1.000
_cell.length_b   1.000
_cell.length_c   1.000
_cell.angle_alpha   90.00
_cell.angle_beta   90.00
_cell.angle_gamma   90.00
#
_symmetry.space_group_name_H-M   'P 1'
#
loop_
_entity.id
_entity.type
_entity.pdbx_description
1 polymer ?
#
loop_
_entity_poly.entity_id
_entity_poly.type
_entity_poly.pdbx_seq_one_letter_code
_entity_poly.pdbx_strand_id
1 'polypeptide(L)'
;MAGHSLFILLCLFGLSAQKSTLDDTSYVAAVVEYEVQANSSLNLENYVQLIKDAADQNADIVVFPEMTLTVHSHVVIPINSLLKDYPVPALQPQLYDEILVSISSAAKLNEIYVVVNVEEIVNCTSGDVTGETCPEQKVYLFNTNVVFDRNGTVIDRYRKINLFGEYTRNPALSSELGIFKTDFGVTFGHFICFDLMFQVPAIQIVQMYNITDIVFSTMWFSELPYLTAVQIQEAYAYSMNVNFLGAGANNVRVGSAGSGIYSGKAGALVSIMPGVPTTKLLVARVPKVPGQVTGSTPGPIYNNPSDQDSLYLLTDSSLPSHTTRLLTSGSQQFMLIDKDVTCYFRVQLGERNGENAPFFRAFIHDGVNVYAKRDVGTVGCAVAACKTEDVKSCVYRSNIDTVEVQELDIKMIYRKHYNSTLKCNDVEYFPISIRKNLFPLDPSNFSYKEDQIENEEYEDNLNEIKPNEERVQITNKINSPQTALISYRAGAFSGVRTYSGVTTGGLRICSIIACTDDTPESCGKRFPRYSENSTAAFQALNIFALVPYPETDASLSAKKAVYFPITLDTALMPLIPEYYTFEEISMFNATTFTFNLENLDTELYSFAVWGREYTTDGEEATNNNSTETTTTPVPENPDDSEPGSSIAHRIYLMLLFFGPLVLLRL
;
A
#
# COMPACT_ATOMS: atom_id res chain seq x y z
N MET A 1 -21.55 13.14 63.65
CA MET A 1 -20.38 12.43 63.09
C MET A 1 -20.94 11.17 62.41
N ALA A 2 -21.51 11.24 61.20
CA ALA A 2 -21.02 11.72 59.90
C ALA A 2 -19.99 10.78 59.25
N GLY A 3 -20.33 10.27 58.06
CA GLY A 3 -19.40 9.65 57.10
C GLY A 3 -19.68 8.18 56.81
N HIS A 4 -19.93 7.69 55.60
CA HIS A 4 -20.36 8.23 54.30
C HIS A 4 -20.62 6.98 53.42
N SER A 5 -21.73 6.97 52.68
CA SER A 5 -22.03 5.97 51.65
C SER A 5 -21.04 6.09 50.49
N LEU A 6 -20.51 4.98 49.97
CA LEU A 6 -19.78 4.96 48.71
C LEU A 6 -20.48 4.04 47.70
N PHE A 7 -21.12 4.68 46.73
CA PHE A 7 -21.63 4.08 45.49
C PHE A 7 -20.44 3.58 44.66
N ILE A 8 -20.48 2.30 44.24
CA ILE A 8 -19.60 1.77 43.20
C ILE A 8 -20.30 2.04 41.86
N LEU A 9 -19.84 3.05 41.12
CA LEU A 9 -20.22 3.29 39.73
C LEU A 9 -19.21 2.56 38.84
N LEU A 10 -19.60 1.41 38.28
CA LEU A 10 -18.85 0.74 37.22
C LEU A 10 -19.04 1.54 35.92
N CYS A 11 -18.02 2.30 35.51
CA CYS A 11 -17.96 2.90 34.17
C CYS A 11 -17.65 1.81 33.13
N LEU A 12 -18.70 1.32 32.48
CA LEU A 12 -18.63 0.66 31.18
C LEU A 12 -18.27 1.71 30.11
N PHE A 13 -16.98 1.92 29.85
CA PHE A 13 -16.56 2.55 28.60
C PHE A 13 -16.56 1.48 27.51
N GLY A 14 -17.70 1.32 26.85
CA GLY A 14 -17.74 0.64 25.56
C GLY A 14 -16.85 1.41 24.58
N LEU A 15 -15.96 0.70 23.89
CA LEU A 15 -15.23 1.22 22.74
C LEU A 15 -16.25 1.68 21.70
N SER A 16 -16.47 3.00 21.60
CA SER A 16 -17.27 3.58 20.52
C SER A 16 -16.43 3.52 19.25
N ALA A 17 -16.94 2.78 18.26
CA ALA A 17 -16.51 2.82 16.86
C ALA A 17 -16.65 4.25 16.33
N GLN A 18 -15.57 5.03 16.25
CA GLN A 18 -15.64 6.41 15.78
C GLN A 18 -15.45 6.47 14.27
N LYS A 19 -16.50 6.93 13.57
CA LYS A 19 -16.52 7.21 12.14
C LYS A 19 -15.62 8.40 11.80
N SER A 20 -15.00 8.39 10.63
CA SER A 20 -14.12 9.48 10.21
C SER A 20 -14.89 10.77 9.97
N THR A 21 -14.22 11.89 10.24
CA THR A 21 -14.68 13.27 10.20
C THR A 21 -13.83 14.10 9.23
N LEU A 22 -14.17 15.37 9.02
CA LEU A 22 -13.40 16.28 8.17
C LEU A 22 -11.95 16.45 8.65
N ASP A 23 -11.76 16.54 9.97
CA ASP A 23 -10.47 16.88 10.58
C ASP A 23 -9.52 15.67 10.68
N ASP A 24 -10.03 14.45 10.50
CA ASP A 24 -9.20 13.25 10.50
C ASP A 24 -8.20 13.26 9.34
N THR A 25 -7.00 12.75 9.57
CA THR A 25 -5.95 12.65 8.52
C THR A 25 -6.11 11.40 7.65
N SER A 26 -7.00 10.49 8.04
CA SER A 26 -7.26 9.22 7.36
C SER A 26 -8.74 8.88 7.41
N TYR A 27 -9.14 7.92 6.58
CA TYR A 27 -10.42 7.23 6.65
C TYR A 27 -10.17 5.72 6.61
N VAL A 28 -11.17 4.90 6.92
CA VAL A 28 -11.09 3.45 6.78
C VAL A 28 -11.87 3.03 5.54
N ALA A 29 -11.20 2.38 4.60
CA ALA A 29 -11.80 1.85 3.40
C ALA A 29 -11.91 0.34 3.46
N ALA A 30 -12.96 -0.19 2.85
CA ALA A 30 -13.11 -1.60 2.58
C ALA A 30 -13.30 -1.85 1.08
N VAL A 31 -12.69 -2.89 0.56
CA VAL A 31 -12.94 -3.40 -0.79
C VAL A 31 -13.26 -4.89 -0.72
N VAL A 32 -14.16 -5.34 -1.57
CA VAL A 32 -14.60 -6.73 -1.60
C VAL A 32 -14.03 -7.41 -2.84
N GLU A 33 -13.27 -8.48 -2.63
CA GLU A 33 -13.09 -9.52 -3.64
C GLU A 33 -14.31 -10.43 -3.56
N TYR A 34 -15.08 -10.60 -4.64
CA TYR A 34 -16.35 -11.33 -4.57
C TYR A 34 -16.43 -12.50 -5.55
N GLU A 35 -16.62 -13.72 -5.04
CA GLU A 35 -16.85 -14.90 -5.87
C GLU A 35 -18.15 -14.74 -6.67
N VAL A 36 -18.04 -14.79 -7.99
CA VAL A 36 -19.19 -14.62 -8.88
C VAL A 36 -20.20 -15.75 -8.65
N GLN A 37 -21.42 -15.40 -8.19
CA GLN A 37 -22.53 -16.33 -8.07
C GLN A 37 -23.65 -15.97 -9.05
N ALA A 38 -24.39 -16.97 -9.52
CA ALA A 38 -25.46 -16.77 -10.51
C ALA A 38 -26.77 -16.20 -9.95
N ASN A 39 -26.95 -16.19 -8.62
CA ASN A 39 -28.21 -15.82 -7.97
C ASN A 39 -28.15 -14.40 -7.40
N SER A 40 -28.87 -13.46 -8.03
CA SER A 40 -28.92 -12.05 -7.60
C SER A 40 -29.44 -11.86 -6.17
N SER A 41 -30.42 -12.65 -5.72
CA SER A 41 -30.96 -12.55 -4.35
C SER A 41 -29.93 -12.99 -3.31
N LEU A 42 -29.21 -14.09 -3.57
CA LEU A 42 -28.11 -14.52 -2.71
C LEU A 42 -26.97 -13.49 -2.70
N ASN A 43 -26.67 -12.89 -3.86
CA ASN A 43 -25.67 -11.83 -3.95
C ASN A 43 -26.08 -10.62 -3.10
N LEU A 44 -27.35 -10.20 -3.17
CA LEU A 44 -27.86 -9.11 -2.36
C LEU A 44 -27.75 -9.39 -0.86
N GLU A 45 -28.14 -10.59 -0.41
CA GLU A 45 -28.00 -11.02 0.98
C GLU A 45 -26.53 -10.97 1.44
N ASN A 46 -25.62 -11.51 0.62
CA ASN A 46 -24.19 -11.49 0.91
C ASN A 46 -23.63 -10.06 0.96
N TYR A 47 -24.07 -9.17 0.06
CA TYR A 47 -23.66 -7.77 0.02
C TYR A 47 -24.12 -7.03 1.28
N VAL A 48 -25.37 -7.21 1.69
CA VAL A 48 -25.90 -6.62 2.94
C VAL A 48 -25.09 -7.08 4.14
N GLN A 49 -24.74 -8.36 4.21
CA GLN A 49 -23.88 -8.89 5.27
C GLN A 49 -22.47 -8.30 5.22
N LEU A 50 -21.84 -8.21 4.04
CA LEU A 50 -20.51 -7.64 3.86
C LEU A 50 -20.45 -6.14 4.19
N ILE A 51 -21.52 -5.39 3.93
CA ILE A 51 -21.65 -3.98 4.35
C ILE A 51 -21.62 -3.89 5.87
N LYS A 52 -22.35 -4.76 6.55
CA LYS A 52 -22.34 -4.85 8.02
C LYS A 52 -20.95 -5.24 8.52
N ASP A 53 -20.32 -6.26 7.94
CA ASP A 53 -18.99 -6.73 8.36
C ASP A 53 -17.88 -5.68 8.14
N ALA A 54 -18.02 -4.85 7.11
CA ALA A 54 -17.14 -3.71 6.86
C ALA A 54 -17.34 -2.62 7.92
N ALA A 55 -18.59 -2.29 8.25
CA ALA A 55 -18.90 -1.30 9.27
C ALA A 55 -18.52 -1.77 10.68
N ASP A 56 -18.68 -3.06 11.00
CA ASP A 56 -18.21 -3.69 12.24
C ASP A 56 -16.67 -3.60 12.37
N GLN A 57 -15.96 -3.44 11.24
CA GLN A 57 -14.51 -3.14 11.17
C GLN A 57 -14.20 -1.64 11.05
N ASN A 58 -15.18 -0.78 11.34
CA ASN A 58 -15.10 0.69 11.31
C ASN A 58 -14.87 1.30 9.91
N ALA A 59 -15.21 0.59 8.83
CA ALA A 59 -15.11 1.17 7.50
C ALA A 59 -16.06 2.38 7.35
N ASP A 60 -15.52 3.43 6.72
CA ASP A 60 -16.26 4.62 6.29
C ASP A 60 -16.88 4.42 4.91
N ILE A 61 -16.22 3.62 4.06
CA ILE A 61 -16.66 3.27 2.72
C ILE A 61 -16.40 1.79 2.43
N VAL A 62 -17.32 1.12 1.74
CA VAL A 62 -17.12 -0.22 1.18
C VAL A 62 -17.42 -0.24 -0.32
N VAL A 63 -16.51 -0.81 -1.10
CA VAL A 63 -16.60 -0.89 -2.58
C VAL A 63 -16.79 -2.34 -3.01
N PHE A 64 -17.74 -2.55 -3.92
CA PHE A 64 -18.05 -3.86 -4.48
C PHE A 64 -17.67 -4.00 -5.97
N PRO A 65 -17.45 -5.24 -6.45
CA PRO A 65 -17.04 -5.49 -7.82
C PRO A 65 -18.09 -5.22 -8.88
N GLU A 66 -17.59 -5.06 -10.10
CA GLU A 66 -18.38 -4.93 -11.33
C GLU A 66 -19.23 -6.18 -11.62
N MET A 67 -20.50 -5.97 -11.97
CA MET A 67 -21.41 -6.97 -12.55
C MET A 67 -21.58 -8.26 -11.74
N THR A 68 -21.40 -8.21 -10.42
CA THR A 68 -21.61 -9.39 -9.54
C THR A 68 -22.91 -9.33 -8.74
N LEU A 69 -23.56 -8.16 -8.60
CA LEU A 69 -24.81 -8.04 -7.85
C LEU A 69 -26.04 -8.46 -8.68
N THR A 70 -26.20 -7.92 -9.89
CA THR A 70 -27.37 -8.11 -10.76
C THR A 70 -27.09 -9.09 -11.89
N VAL A 71 -27.05 -10.38 -11.57
CA VAL A 71 -26.88 -11.43 -12.58
C VAL A 71 -28.25 -11.77 -13.18
N HIS A 72 -28.44 -11.45 -14.47
CA HIS A 72 -29.70 -11.60 -15.21
C HIS A 72 -30.90 -10.81 -14.65
N SER A 73 -30.62 -9.71 -13.94
CA SER A 73 -31.60 -8.76 -13.44
C SER A 73 -31.19 -7.34 -13.80
N HIS A 74 -32.15 -6.40 -13.80
CA HIS A 74 -31.89 -5.00 -14.16
C HIS A 74 -32.52 -4.08 -13.12
N VAL A 75 -31.88 -2.94 -12.86
CA VAL A 75 -32.32 -1.96 -11.86
C VAL A 75 -32.55 -0.60 -12.51
N VAL A 76 -33.62 0.11 -12.14
CA VAL A 76 -33.85 1.49 -12.56
C VAL A 76 -33.19 2.43 -11.54
N ILE A 77 -32.32 3.35 -12.00
CA ILE A 77 -31.63 4.33 -11.15
C ILE A 77 -32.09 5.76 -11.48
N PRO A 78 -33.17 6.28 -10.90
CA PRO A 78 -33.81 7.52 -11.35
C PRO A 78 -33.18 8.79 -10.72
N ILE A 79 -31.87 9.00 -10.87
CA ILE A 79 -31.10 10.05 -10.16
C ILE A 79 -31.61 11.47 -10.43
N ASN A 80 -32.00 11.75 -11.69
CA ASN A 80 -32.49 13.05 -12.13
C ASN A 80 -34.01 13.22 -12.03
N SER A 81 -34.72 12.26 -11.43
CA SER A 81 -36.17 12.31 -11.24
C SER A 81 -36.55 11.90 -9.82
N LEU A 82 -37.02 10.66 -9.60
CA LEU A 82 -37.57 10.21 -8.32
C LEU A 82 -36.59 10.34 -7.15
N LEU A 83 -35.29 10.06 -7.39
CA LEU A 83 -34.25 10.22 -6.36
C LEU A 83 -33.95 11.69 -6.04
N LYS A 84 -34.37 12.66 -6.86
CA LYS A 84 -34.26 14.08 -6.52
C LYS A 84 -35.21 14.47 -5.38
N ASP A 85 -36.42 13.89 -5.40
CA ASP A 85 -37.47 14.20 -4.42
C ASP A 85 -37.42 13.26 -3.20
N TYR A 86 -37.06 12.00 -3.41
CA TYR A 86 -36.99 10.96 -2.38
C TYR A 86 -35.63 10.26 -2.36
N PRO A 87 -34.55 10.96 -1.99
CA PRO A 87 -33.18 10.52 -2.28
C PRO A 87 -32.71 9.31 -1.46
N VAL A 88 -33.47 8.88 -0.44
CA VAL A 88 -33.15 7.74 0.44
C VAL A 88 -34.13 6.58 0.19
N PRO A 89 -33.77 5.59 -0.66
CA PRO A 89 -34.64 4.45 -0.95
C PRO A 89 -35.16 3.69 0.27
N ALA A 90 -34.34 3.53 1.32
CA ALA A 90 -34.72 2.87 2.57
C ALA A 90 -35.96 3.47 3.25
N LEU A 91 -36.21 4.77 3.05
CA LEU A 91 -37.37 5.47 3.63
C LEU A 91 -38.62 5.39 2.76
N GLN A 92 -38.48 4.97 1.50
CA GLN A 92 -39.57 4.87 0.53
C GLN A 92 -39.51 3.53 -0.24
N PRO A 93 -39.53 2.38 0.47
CA PRO A 93 -39.30 1.08 -0.14
C PRO A 93 -40.28 0.72 -1.26
N GLN A 94 -41.49 1.28 -1.22
CA GLN A 94 -42.51 1.08 -2.25
C GLN A 94 -42.25 1.82 -3.58
N LEU A 95 -41.29 2.75 -3.61
CA LEU A 95 -40.98 3.57 -4.78
C LEU A 95 -39.77 3.05 -5.57
N TYR A 96 -39.00 2.13 -5.00
CA TYR A 96 -37.70 1.72 -5.52
C TYR A 96 -37.57 0.21 -5.65
N ASP A 97 -36.63 -0.23 -6.48
CA ASP A 97 -36.23 -1.63 -6.60
C ASP A 97 -35.65 -2.15 -5.28
N GLU A 98 -35.90 -3.43 -4.97
CA GLU A 98 -35.45 -4.10 -3.75
C GLU A 98 -33.94 -3.98 -3.53
N ILE A 99 -33.13 -3.99 -4.60
CA ILE A 99 -31.68 -3.83 -4.50
C ILE A 99 -31.33 -2.44 -3.95
N LEU A 100 -31.95 -1.37 -4.49
CA LEU A 100 -31.70 -0.01 -3.99
C LEU A 100 -32.17 0.15 -2.55
N VAL A 101 -33.34 -0.41 -2.21
CA VAL A 101 -33.89 -0.36 -0.85
C VAL A 101 -32.98 -1.08 0.13
N SER A 102 -32.51 -2.27 -0.21
CA SER A 102 -31.71 -3.11 0.68
C SER A 102 -30.32 -2.53 0.90
N ILE A 103 -29.65 -2.06 -0.17
CA ILE A 103 -28.33 -1.42 -0.06
C ILE A 103 -28.44 -0.07 0.67
N SER A 104 -29.45 0.75 0.35
CA SER A 104 -29.74 2.00 1.08
C SER A 104 -29.98 1.74 2.57
N SER A 105 -30.73 0.69 2.90
CA SER A 105 -31.01 0.31 4.29
C SER A 105 -29.74 -0.15 5.00
N ALA A 106 -28.93 -0.98 4.35
CA ALA A 106 -27.66 -1.46 4.90
C ALA A 106 -26.67 -0.29 5.11
N ALA A 107 -26.54 0.62 4.15
CA ALA A 107 -25.72 1.83 4.27
C ALA A 107 -26.17 2.70 5.45
N LYS A 108 -27.49 2.94 5.55
CA LYS A 108 -28.11 3.74 6.62
C LYS A 108 -27.95 3.13 8.01
N LEU A 109 -28.25 1.85 8.16
CA LEU A 109 -28.21 1.15 9.45
C LEU A 109 -26.79 1.05 10.01
N ASN A 110 -25.79 1.01 9.13
CA ASN A 110 -24.38 0.84 9.49
C ASN A 110 -23.56 2.14 9.34
N GLU A 111 -24.22 3.25 8.99
CA GLU A 111 -23.63 4.58 8.78
C GLU A 111 -22.34 4.53 7.95
N ILE A 112 -22.42 3.90 6.76
CA ILE A 112 -21.27 3.62 5.89
C ILE A 112 -21.58 4.04 4.44
N TYR A 113 -20.59 4.59 3.74
CA TYR A 113 -20.69 4.81 2.29
C TYR A 113 -20.60 3.47 1.57
N VAL A 114 -21.43 3.25 0.56
CA VAL A 114 -21.44 2.00 -0.19
C VAL A 114 -21.38 2.31 -1.69
N VAL A 115 -20.43 1.69 -2.39
CA VAL A 115 -20.35 1.73 -3.85
C VAL A 115 -20.62 0.32 -4.39
N VAL A 116 -21.72 0.18 -5.12
CA VAL A 116 -22.09 -1.06 -5.80
C VAL A 116 -22.13 -0.86 -7.30
N ASN A 117 -21.98 -1.94 -8.05
CA ASN A 117 -22.17 -1.96 -9.49
C ASN A 117 -23.38 -2.82 -9.87
N VAL A 118 -24.20 -2.32 -10.79
CA VAL A 118 -25.43 -2.96 -11.25
C VAL A 118 -25.57 -2.85 -12.78
N GLU A 119 -26.41 -3.71 -13.32
CA GLU A 119 -26.96 -3.54 -14.66
C GLU A 119 -28.17 -2.60 -14.59
N GLU A 120 -27.99 -1.37 -15.03
CA GLU A 120 -29.04 -0.36 -15.08
C GLU A 120 -29.89 -0.51 -16.35
N ILE A 121 -31.20 -0.32 -16.23
CA ILE A 121 -32.13 -0.25 -17.37
C ILE A 121 -32.79 1.13 -17.49
N VAL A 122 -32.81 1.65 -18.71
CA VAL A 122 -33.60 2.83 -19.10
C VAL A 122 -34.48 2.48 -20.28
N ASN A 123 -35.80 2.53 -20.08
CA ASN A 123 -36.76 2.24 -21.14
C ASN A 123 -37.17 3.51 -21.89
N CYS A 124 -36.51 3.79 -23.03
CA CYS A 124 -36.81 4.93 -23.89
C CYS A 124 -37.83 4.62 -25.00
N THR A 125 -38.56 3.49 -24.94
CA THR A 125 -39.48 3.10 -26.03
C THR A 125 -40.62 4.08 -26.28
N SER A 126 -40.99 4.90 -25.29
CA SER A 126 -41.98 5.98 -25.42
C SER A 126 -41.38 7.35 -25.77
N GLY A 127 -40.08 7.44 -26.08
CA GLY A 127 -39.40 8.68 -26.46
C GLY A 127 -38.83 9.43 -25.26
N ASP A 128 -39.69 10.08 -24.47
CA ASP A 128 -39.24 10.96 -23.37
C ASP A 128 -39.30 10.24 -22.01
N VAL A 129 -38.14 10.13 -21.36
CA VAL A 129 -38.01 9.71 -19.97
C VAL A 129 -37.49 10.89 -19.15
N THR A 130 -38.24 11.32 -18.14
CA THR A 130 -37.87 12.49 -17.33
C THR A 130 -36.50 12.31 -16.67
N GLY A 131 -35.58 13.23 -16.98
CA GLY A 131 -34.23 13.24 -16.40
C GLY A 131 -33.22 12.33 -17.09
N GLU A 132 -33.58 11.68 -18.19
CA GLU A 132 -32.69 10.79 -18.96
C GLU A 132 -32.55 11.24 -20.42
N THR A 133 -31.38 10.96 -20.99
CA THR A 133 -31.13 11.18 -22.43
C THR A 133 -31.55 9.93 -23.20
N CYS A 134 -32.51 10.08 -24.11
CA CYS A 134 -33.04 9.01 -24.96
C CYS A 134 -32.82 9.32 -26.45
N PRO A 135 -31.61 9.06 -27.01
CA PRO A 135 -31.31 9.35 -28.41
C PRO A 135 -32.15 8.55 -29.41
N GLU A 136 -32.54 7.33 -29.02
CA GLU A 136 -33.33 6.41 -29.83
C GLU A 136 -34.48 5.80 -29.00
N GLN A 137 -35.59 5.45 -29.66
CA GLN A 137 -36.73 4.76 -29.03
C GLN A 137 -36.43 3.27 -28.81
N LYS A 138 -35.58 2.96 -27.83
CA LYS A 138 -35.21 1.58 -27.46
C LYS A 138 -34.99 1.43 -25.96
N VAL A 139 -34.72 0.21 -25.52
CA VAL A 139 -34.23 -0.05 -24.17
C VAL A 139 -32.71 0.11 -24.17
N TYR A 140 -32.19 0.87 -23.21
CA TYR A 140 -30.76 0.95 -22.94
C TYR A 140 -30.43 0.16 -21.67
N LEU A 141 -29.35 -0.62 -21.74
CA LEU A 141 -28.77 -1.34 -20.61
C LEU A 141 -27.38 -0.80 -20.35
N PHE A 142 -27.08 -0.38 -19.14
CA PHE A 142 -25.77 0.18 -18.78
C PHE A 142 -25.11 -0.64 -17.68
N ASN A 143 -23.79 -0.73 -17.73
CA ASN A 143 -22.97 -1.13 -16.60
C ASN A 143 -22.74 0.11 -15.73
N THR A 144 -23.26 0.11 -14.50
CA THR A 144 -23.44 1.33 -13.71
C THR A 144 -22.98 1.17 -12.27
N ASN A 145 -22.09 2.05 -11.82
CA ASN A 145 -21.80 2.27 -10.41
C ASN A 145 -22.87 3.16 -9.78
N VAL A 146 -23.28 2.85 -8.56
CA VAL A 146 -24.22 3.63 -7.74
C VAL A 146 -23.61 3.85 -6.36
N VAL A 147 -23.60 5.10 -5.91
CA VAL A 147 -22.99 5.50 -4.64
C VAL A 147 -24.06 5.88 -3.63
N PHE A 148 -24.00 5.26 -2.44
CA PHE A 148 -24.84 5.55 -1.29
C PHE A 148 -24.03 6.23 -0.20
N ASP A 149 -24.58 7.29 0.42
CA ASP A 149 -23.99 7.90 1.61
C ASP A 149 -24.40 7.16 2.91
N ARG A 150 -23.86 7.63 4.05
CA ARG A 150 -24.16 7.06 5.37
C ARG A 150 -25.63 7.16 5.79
N ASN A 151 -26.43 8.03 5.17
CA ASN A 151 -27.87 8.14 5.43
C ASN A 151 -28.70 7.17 4.59
N GLY A 152 -28.06 6.42 3.68
CA GLY A 152 -28.69 5.60 2.65
C GLY A 152 -29.11 6.40 1.41
N THR A 153 -28.66 7.65 1.27
CA THR A 153 -28.99 8.53 0.14
C THR A 153 -28.22 8.08 -1.10
N VAL A 154 -28.86 7.96 -2.26
CA VAL A 154 -28.13 7.81 -3.53
C VAL A 154 -27.58 9.16 -3.94
N ILE A 155 -26.26 9.31 -3.96
CA ILE A 155 -25.58 10.59 -4.16
C ILE A 155 -24.86 10.71 -5.50
N ASP A 156 -24.57 9.59 -6.16
CA ASP A 156 -23.90 9.60 -7.46
C ASP A 156 -24.19 8.33 -8.28
N ARG A 157 -24.07 8.43 -9.60
CA ARG A 157 -24.28 7.36 -10.58
C ARG A 157 -23.31 7.54 -11.74
N TYR A 158 -22.53 6.52 -12.05
CA TYR A 158 -21.61 6.51 -13.19
C TYR A 158 -21.88 5.34 -14.12
N ARG A 159 -22.08 5.62 -15.41
CA ARG A 159 -22.23 4.61 -16.46
C ARG A 159 -20.88 4.38 -17.13
N LYS A 160 -20.48 3.12 -17.29
CA LYS A 160 -19.22 2.74 -17.94
C LYS A 160 -19.12 3.33 -19.35
N ILE A 161 -18.00 3.97 -19.65
CA ILE A 161 -17.75 4.60 -20.96
C ILE A 161 -17.11 3.57 -21.91
N ASN A 162 -16.11 2.83 -21.41
CA ASN A 162 -15.28 1.95 -22.22
C ASN A 162 -15.64 0.48 -21.98
N LEU A 163 -16.56 -0.04 -22.78
CA LEU A 163 -17.01 -1.44 -22.67
C LEU A 163 -15.93 -2.46 -23.07
N PHE A 164 -15.93 -3.62 -22.40
CA PHE A 164 -15.00 -4.73 -22.64
C PHE A 164 -15.75 -6.01 -23.03
N GLY A 165 -16.24 -6.09 -24.27
CA GLY A 165 -16.97 -7.26 -24.78
C GLY A 165 -18.41 -7.41 -24.29
N GLU A 166 -18.97 -6.39 -23.65
CA GLU A 166 -20.34 -6.34 -23.12
C GLU A 166 -21.40 -6.08 -24.22
N TYR A 167 -21.53 -6.98 -25.20
CA TYR A 167 -22.35 -6.75 -26.42
C TYR A 167 -23.84 -6.44 -26.19
N THR A 168 -24.40 -6.82 -25.05
CA THR A 168 -25.79 -6.55 -24.70
C THR A 168 -25.98 -5.23 -23.96
N ARG A 169 -24.91 -4.49 -23.68
CA ARG A 169 -24.92 -3.22 -22.97
C ARG A 169 -24.56 -2.06 -23.89
N ASN A 170 -24.95 -0.88 -23.48
CA ASN A 170 -24.68 0.39 -24.12
C ASN A 170 -23.59 1.12 -23.35
N PRO A 171 -22.64 1.77 -24.04
CA PRO A 171 -21.74 2.71 -23.37
C PRO A 171 -22.54 3.91 -22.87
N ALA A 172 -21.98 4.65 -21.90
CA ALA A 172 -22.56 5.92 -21.46
C ALA A 172 -22.90 6.82 -22.66
N LEU A 173 -24.11 7.40 -22.63
CA LEU A 173 -24.60 8.28 -23.69
C LEU A 173 -24.11 9.72 -23.55
N SER A 174 -23.64 10.08 -22.36
CA SER A 174 -23.05 11.36 -21.99
C SER A 174 -21.65 11.14 -21.41
N SER A 175 -20.82 12.18 -21.46
CA SER A 175 -19.48 12.19 -20.86
C SER A 175 -19.50 12.61 -19.38
N GLU A 176 -20.55 12.24 -18.65
CA GLU A 176 -20.64 12.53 -17.21
C GLU A 176 -19.62 11.67 -16.46
N LEU A 177 -18.76 12.34 -15.69
CA LEU A 177 -17.71 11.69 -14.91
C LEU A 177 -18.25 11.34 -13.52
N GLY A 178 -17.86 10.19 -12.98
CA GLY A 178 -18.24 9.79 -11.62
C GLY A 178 -17.41 10.53 -10.59
N ILE A 179 -17.99 11.53 -9.91
CA ILE A 179 -17.32 12.30 -8.85
C ILE A 179 -18.30 12.59 -7.71
N PHE A 180 -17.98 12.17 -6.49
CA PHE A 180 -18.82 12.42 -5.31
C PHE A 180 -18.01 12.89 -4.11
N LYS A 181 -18.70 13.58 -3.19
CA LYS A 181 -18.12 14.12 -1.95
C LYS A 181 -18.60 13.34 -0.74
N THR A 182 -17.73 13.27 0.26
CA THR A 182 -18.02 12.60 1.54
C THR A 182 -18.11 13.60 2.69
N ASP A 183 -18.81 13.22 3.77
CA ASP A 183 -18.90 13.99 5.02
C ASP A 183 -17.56 14.04 5.78
N PHE A 184 -16.63 13.13 5.47
CA PHE A 184 -15.26 13.12 5.98
C PHE A 184 -14.26 13.84 5.05
N GLY A 185 -14.73 14.61 4.06
CA GLY A 185 -13.90 15.60 3.36
C GLY A 185 -13.04 15.06 2.22
N VAL A 186 -13.23 13.79 1.84
CA VAL A 186 -12.64 13.22 0.63
C VAL A 186 -13.60 13.41 -0.55
N THR A 187 -13.06 13.80 -1.70
CA THR A 187 -13.79 13.79 -2.97
C THR A 187 -13.27 12.62 -3.79
N PHE A 188 -14.14 11.65 -4.06
CA PHE A 188 -13.81 10.47 -4.83
C PHE A 188 -14.15 10.67 -6.30
N GLY A 189 -13.23 10.26 -7.18
CA GLY A 189 -13.55 9.88 -8.55
C GLY A 189 -13.89 8.40 -8.60
N HIS A 190 -14.72 7.97 -9.54
CA HIS A 190 -14.97 6.54 -9.74
C HIS A 190 -15.26 6.20 -11.19
N PHE A 191 -14.76 5.03 -11.59
CA PHE A 191 -14.92 4.47 -12.93
C PHE A 191 -14.80 2.95 -12.89
N ILE A 192 -15.07 2.30 -14.03
CA ILE A 192 -15.34 0.86 -14.04
C ILE A 192 -14.36 0.13 -14.96
N CYS A 193 -13.55 -0.75 -14.36
CA CYS A 193 -12.78 -1.77 -15.08
C CYS A 193 -11.96 -1.21 -16.26
N PHE A 194 -12.35 -1.56 -17.49
CA PHE A 194 -11.63 -1.20 -18.69
C PHE A 194 -11.51 0.31 -18.93
N ASP A 195 -12.34 1.13 -18.26
CA ASP A 195 -12.15 2.59 -18.20
C ASP A 195 -10.74 3.01 -17.77
N LEU A 196 -10.06 2.20 -16.93
CA LEU A 196 -8.67 2.43 -16.48
C LEU A 196 -7.68 2.59 -17.65
N MET A 197 -7.95 1.95 -18.78
CA MET A 197 -7.07 1.94 -19.95
C MET A 197 -7.23 3.18 -20.86
N PHE A 198 -8.15 4.10 -20.52
CA PHE A 198 -8.49 5.23 -21.38
C PHE A 198 -8.31 6.56 -20.65
N GLN A 199 -7.99 7.61 -21.42
CA GLN A 199 -7.88 8.97 -20.90
C GLN A 199 -9.18 9.42 -20.23
N VAL A 200 -10.32 9.12 -20.85
CA VAL A 200 -11.65 9.40 -20.30
C VAL A 200 -12.26 8.08 -19.80
N PRO A 201 -12.60 7.96 -18.51
CA PRO A 201 -12.46 8.99 -17.46
C PRO A 201 -11.13 8.96 -16.68
N ALA A 202 -10.35 7.87 -16.79
CA ALA A 202 -9.39 7.52 -15.74
C ALA A 202 -8.26 8.55 -15.56
N ILE A 203 -7.75 9.14 -16.64
CA ILE A 203 -6.70 10.18 -16.55
C ILE A 203 -7.32 11.56 -16.32
N GLN A 204 -8.42 11.85 -17.02
CA GLN A 204 -9.12 13.13 -16.97
C GLN A 204 -9.58 13.48 -15.54
N ILE A 205 -10.17 12.54 -14.81
CA ILE A 205 -10.68 12.79 -13.45
C ILE A 205 -9.57 13.27 -12.52
N VAL A 206 -8.41 12.63 -12.55
CA VAL A 206 -7.28 12.98 -11.67
C VAL A 206 -6.66 14.31 -12.07
N GLN A 207 -6.27 14.45 -13.34
CA GLN A 207 -5.48 15.60 -13.80
C GLN A 207 -6.32 16.88 -13.96
N MET A 208 -7.56 16.77 -14.43
CA MET A 208 -8.40 17.94 -14.69
C MET A 208 -9.09 18.46 -13.42
N TYR A 209 -9.44 17.57 -12.48
CA TYR A 209 -10.22 17.93 -11.28
C TYR A 209 -9.42 17.81 -9.97
N ASN A 210 -8.12 17.49 -10.02
CA ASN A 210 -7.25 17.28 -8.86
C ASN A 210 -7.83 16.26 -7.86
N ILE A 211 -8.42 15.19 -8.37
CA ILE A 211 -8.97 14.11 -7.53
C ILE A 211 -7.83 13.21 -7.07
N THR A 212 -7.77 12.96 -5.76
CA THR A 212 -6.72 12.16 -5.12
C THR A 212 -7.17 10.79 -4.67
N ASP A 213 -8.46 10.49 -4.76
CA ASP A 213 -9.05 9.25 -4.24
C ASP A 213 -9.98 8.66 -5.31
N ILE A 214 -9.70 7.41 -5.70
CA ILE A 214 -10.39 6.74 -6.80
C ILE A 214 -11.05 5.45 -6.29
N VAL A 215 -12.32 5.28 -6.63
CA VAL A 215 -13.05 4.02 -6.49
C VAL A 215 -13.08 3.29 -7.82
N PHE A 216 -12.76 1.99 -7.79
CA PHE A 216 -12.63 1.16 -8.98
C PHE A 216 -13.31 -0.19 -8.81
N SER A 217 -14.52 -0.31 -9.36
CA SER A 217 -15.23 -1.58 -9.46
C SER A 217 -14.76 -2.32 -10.71
N THR A 218 -14.38 -3.59 -10.58
CA THR A 218 -13.81 -4.32 -11.72
C THR A 218 -14.10 -5.82 -11.75
N MET A 219 -14.34 -6.35 -12.94
CA MET A 219 -14.16 -7.74 -13.31
C MET A 219 -12.99 -7.79 -14.30
N TRP A 220 -11.78 -7.59 -13.76
CA TRP A 220 -10.57 -7.54 -14.55
C TRP A 220 -10.20 -8.94 -15.06
N PHE A 221 -9.71 -9.06 -16.30
CA PHE A 221 -9.21 -10.33 -16.84
C PHE A 221 -7.69 -10.21 -16.96
N SER A 222 -6.97 -10.89 -16.07
CA SER A 222 -5.53 -10.70 -15.92
C SER A 222 -4.76 -11.22 -17.13
N GLU A 223 -3.92 -10.35 -17.70
CA GLU A 223 -3.03 -10.65 -18.83
C GLU A 223 -1.59 -10.37 -18.43
N LEU A 224 -0.75 -11.40 -18.48
CA LEU A 224 0.67 -11.27 -18.25
C LEU A 224 1.40 -10.81 -19.54
N PRO A 225 2.49 -10.03 -19.44
CA PRO A 225 3.23 -9.71 -18.22
C PRO A 225 2.91 -8.32 -17.63
N TYR A 226 1.92 -7.61 -18.15
CA TYR A 226 1.71 -6.18 -17.89
C TYR A 226 0.43 -5.82 -17.14
N LEU A 227 -0.62 -6.63 -17.27
CA LEU A 227 -1.99 -6.26 -16.95
C LEU A 227 -2.64 -7.30 -16.05
N THR A 228 -1.91 -7.78 -15.04
CA THR A 228 -2.59 -8.45 -13.92
C THR A 228 -3.33 -7.40 -13.08
N ALA A 229 -4.45 -7.79 -12.48
CA ALA A 229 -5.33 -6.85 -11.78
C ALA A 229 -4.58 -6.01 -10.72
N VAL A 230 -3.87 -6.65 -9.79
CA VAL A 230 -3.17 -5.93 -8.72
C VAL A 230 -1.94 -5.16 -9.23
N GLN A 231 -1.33 -5.58 -10.34
CA GLN A 231 -0.20 -4.89 -10.97
C GLN A 231 -0.63 -3.56 -11.58
N ILE A 232 -1.68 -3.56 -12.40
CA ILE A 232 -2.13 -2.33 -13.06
C ILE A 232 -2.79 -1.37 -12.07
N GLN A 233 -3.50 -1.89 -11.06
CA GLN A 233 -4.09 -1.07 -10.00
C GLN A 233 -3.02 -0.35 -9.18
N GLU A 234 -1.95 -1.05 -8.75
CA GLU A 234 -0.85 -0.42 -8.01
C GLU A 234 -0.07 0.57 -8.89
N ALA A 235 0.21 0.20 -10.13
CA ALA A 235 0.97 1.05 -11.04
C ALA A 235 0.23 2.35 -11.37
N TYR A 236 -1.09 2.28 -11.57
CA TYR A 236 -1.93 3.48 -11.73
C TYR A 236 -1.93 4.33 -10.46
N ALA A 237 -2.15 3.73 -9.28
CA ALA A 237 -2.14 4.46 -8.00
C ALA A 237 -0.80 5.18 -7.76
N TYR A 238 0.31 4.50 -8.05
CA TYR A 238 1.67 5.03 -7.93
C TYR A 238 1.91 6.20 -8.90
N SER A 239 1.65 6.00 -10.20
CA SER A 239 1.93 7.02 -11.23
C SER A 239 1.06 8.25 -11.07
N MET A 240 -0.23 8.07 -10.79
CA MET A 240 -1.17 9.18 -10.60
C MET A 240 -1.08 9.80 -9.20
N ASN A 241 -0.30 9.18 -8.30
CA ASN A 241 -0.18 9.54 -6.88
C ASN A 241 -1.55 9.70 -6.20
N VAL A 242 -2.41 8.70 -6.35
CA VAL A 242 -3.79 8.67 -5.79
C VAL A 242 -3.98 7.51 -4.83
N ASN A 243 -4.91 7.66 -3.89
CA ASN A 243 -5.52 6.52 -3.22
C ASN A 243 -6.43 5.80 -4.20
N PHE A 244 -6.37 4.46 -4.23
CA PHE A 244 -7.12 3.66 -5.20
C PHE A 244 -7.78 2.48 -4.51
N LEU A 245 -9.11 2.38 -4.59
CA LEU A 245 -9.93 1.34 -3.98
C LEU A 245 -10.45 0.39 -5.06
N GLY A 246 -9.67 -0.65 -5.36
CA GLY A 246 -9.98 -1.67 -6.36
C GLY A 246 -10.76 -2.85 -5.78
N ALA A 247 -12.01 -3.00 -6.17
CA ALA A 247 -12.86 -4.14 -5.80
C ALA A 247 -13.08 -5.07 -7.00
N GLY A 248 -12.52 -6.27 -6.93
CA GLY A 248 -12.42 -7.25 -8.01
C GLY A 248 -13.43 -8.39 -7.91
N ALA A 249 -14.01 -8.77 -9.05
CA ALA A 249 -14.79 -9.99 -9.14
C ALA A 249 -13.83 -11.19 -9.16
N ASN A 250 -14.23 -12.27 -8.48
CA ASN A 250 -13.46 -13.49 -8.40
C ASN A 250 -14.11 -14.59 -9.23
N ASN A 251 -13.50 -14.86 -10.38
CA ASN A 251 -13.77 -15.96 -11.27
C ASN A 251 -12.44 -16.45 -11.87
N VAL A 252 -11.73 -17.26 -11.08
CA VAL A 252 -10.37 -17.73 -11.40
C VAL A 252 -10.27 -18.49 -12.73
N ARG A 253 -11.39 -19.10 -13.19
CA ARG A 253 -11.46 -19.87 -14.44
C ARG A 253 -11.26 -19.02 -15.70
N VAL A 254 -11.51 -17.71 -15.59
CA VAL A 254 -11.34 -16.75 -16.68
C VAL A 254 -10.25 -15.73 -16.36
N GLY A 255 -9.51 -15.92 -15.27
CA GLY A 255 -8.45 -15.01 -14.86
C GLY A 255 -8.93 -13.73 -14.19
N SER A 256 -10.15 -13.74 -13.66
CA SER A 256 -10.69 -12.64 -12.88
C SER A 256 -10.45 -12.88 -11.40
N ALA A 257 -9.53 -12.12 -10.84
CA ALA A 257 -9.19 -12.09 -9.43
C ALA A 257 -8.27 -10.90 -9.19
N GLY A 258 -8.39 -10.25 -8.03
CA GLY A 258 -7.49 -9.18 -7.66
C GLY A 258 -8.21 -7.94 -7.15
N SER A 259 -8.03 -7.68 -5.87
CA SER A 259 -8.59 -6.52 -5.17
C SER A 259 -7.52 -5.88 -4.30
N GLY A 260 -7.62 -4.58 -4.08
CA GLY A 260 -6.69 -3.89 -3.20
C GLY A 260 -7.06 -2.45 -2.87
N ILE A 261 -6.43 -1.95 -1.82
CA ILE A 261 -6.45 -0.57 -1.39
C ILE A 261 -5.01 -0.09 -1.49
N TYR A 262 -4.78 0.92 -2.32
CA TYR A 262 -3.45 1.47 -2.62
C TYR A 262 -3.40 2.94 -2.21
N SER A 263 -2.22 3.45 -1.85
CA SER A 263 -2.03 4.86 -1.49
C SER A 263 -0.81 5.48 -2.15
N GLY A 264 -1.02 6.06 -3.33
CA GLY A 264 0.01 6.79 -4.07
C GLY A 264 1.31 6.00 -4.18
N LYS A 265 2.41 6.68 -3.86
CA LYS A 265 3.75 6.09 -3.89
C LYS A 265 4.05 5.07 -2.78
N ALA A 266 3.17 4.90 -1.80
CA ALA A 266 3.32 3.88 -0.77
C ALA A 266 2.85 2.48 -1.22
N GLY A 267 2.17 2.37 -2.35
CA GLY A 267 1.71 1.09 -2.90
C GLY A 267 0.50 0.52 -2.15
N ALA A 268 0.36 -0.81 -2.18
CA ALA A 268 -0.75 -1.50 -1.54
C ALA A 268 -0.73 -1.40 -0.01
N LEU A 269 -1.75 -0.77 0.56
CA LEU A 269 -2.07 -0.86 1.98
C LEU A 269 -2.64 -2.25 2.32
N VAL A 270 -3.46 -2.81 1.43
CA VAL A 270 -3.85 -4.21 1.46
C VAL A 270 -4.20 -4.65 0.05
N SER A 271 -3.81 -5.85 -0.35
CA SER A 271 -4.26 -6.42 -1.62
C SER A 271 -4.29 -7.94 -1.57
N ILE A 272 -5.07 -8.56 -2.45
CA ILE A 272 -5.05 -10.00 -2.70
C ILE A 272 -5.11 -10.23 -4.20
N MET A 273 -4.59 -11.36 -4.64
CA MET A 273 -4.81 -11.88 -5.99
C MET A 273 -5.11 -13.37 -5.89
N PRO A 274 -6.32 -13.79 -5.51
CA PRO A 274 -6.57 -15.19 -5.19
C PRO A 274 -6.54 -16.09 -6.42
N GLY A 275 -5.78 -17.18 -6.36
CA GLY A 275 -5.77 -18.18 -7.41
C GLY A 275 -6.87 -19.24 -7.30
N VAL A 276 -7.66 -19.21 -6.23
CA VAL A 276 -8.82 -20.09 -5.98
C VAL A 276 -10.10 -19.26 -5.79
N PRO A 277 -11.29 -19.84 -6.05
CA PRO A 277 -12.57 -19.16 -5.81
C PRO A 277 -12.66 -18.66 -4.36
N THR A 278 -12.95 -17.37 -4.18
CA THR A 278 -13.08 -16.78 -2.84
C THR A 278 -13.90 -15.50 -2.84
N THR A 279 -14.60 -15.28 -1.73
CA THR A 279 -15.10 -13.96 -1.32
C THR A 279 -14.28 -13.49 -0.13
N LYS A 280 -13.77 -12.27 -0.15
CA LYS A 280 -12.95 -11.71 0.92
C LYS A 280 -13.12 -10.20 1.05
N LEU A 281 -13.40 -9.76 2.27
CA LEU A 281 -13.42 -8.37 2.66
C LEU A 281 -12.01 -7.92 3.06
N LEU A 282 -11.49 -6.88 2.40
CA LEU A 282 -10.21 -6.27 2.73
C LEU A 282 -10.48 -4.89 3.34
N VAL A 283 -9.92 -4.62 4.52
CA VAL A 283 -10.11 -3.34 5.22
C VAL A 283 -8.76 -2.73 5.53
N ALA A 284 -8.57 -1.45 5.23
CA ALA A 284 -7.36 -0.72 5.56
C ALA A 284 -7.67 0.75 5.89
N ARG A 285 -6.84 1.34 6.75
CA ARG A 285 -6.82 2.78 7.01
C ARG A 285 -6.07 3.47 5.88
N VAL A 286 -6.73 4.39 5.19
CA VAL A 286 -6.24 5.13 4.03
C VAL A 286 -5.95 6.58 4.44
N PRO A 287 -4.72 7.09 4.24
CA PRO A 287 -4.45 8.50 4.50
C PRO A 287 -5.17 9.37 3.46
N LYS A 288 -5.77 10.49 3.88
CA LYS A 288 -6.43 11.42 2.94
C LYS A 288 -5.44 12.09 1.98
N VAL A 289 -4.15 12.09 2.31
CA VAL A 289 -3.07 12.50 1.42
C VAL A 289 -2.36 11.23 0.94
N PRO A 290 -2.41 10.90 -0.37
CA PRO A 290 -1.79 9.69 -0.91
C PRO A 290 -0.31 9.57 -0.52
N GLY A 291 0.09 8.37 -0.11
CA GLY A 291 1.46 8.05 0.32
C GLY A 291 1.79 8.41 1.77
N GLN A 292 0.97 9.20 2.49
CA GLN A 292 1.22 9.56 3.90
C GLN A 292 0.70 8.50 4.87
N VAL A 293 1.14 7.25 4.68
CA VAL A 293 0.67 6.11 5.47
C VAL A 293 1.11 6.24 6.93
N THR A 294 0.17 6.05 7.85
CA THR A 294 0.43 6.05 9.29
C THR A 294 0.11 4.68 9.89
N GLY A 295 1.03 4.14 10.69
CA GLY A 295 0.87 2.82 11.30
C GLY A 295 1.19 1.66 10.35
N SER A 296 0.90 0.44 10.80
CA SER A 296 1.11 -0.78 10.02
C SER A 296 -0.05 -1.02 9.05
N THR A 297 0.28 -1.33 7.80
CA THR A 297 -0.68 -1.74 6.79
C THR A 297 -0.84 -3.28 6.80
N PRO A 298 -2.03 -3.83 6.52
CA PRO A 298 -2.20 -5.28 6.37
C PRO A 298 -1.34 -5.89 5.26
N GLY A 299 -0.93 -5.07 4.28
CA GLY A 299 -0.01 -5.38 3.19
C GLY A 299 -0.62 -6.25 2.08
N PRO A 300 0.12 -6.51 0.99
CA PRO A 300 -0.28 -7.51 0.02
C PRO A 300 -0.36 -8.88 0.68
N ILE A 301 -1.59 -9.39 0.87
CA ILE A 301 -1.85 -10.69 1.49
C ILE A 301 -1.50 -11.76 0.46
N TYR A 302 -0.32 -12.36 0.63
CA TYR A 302 0.17 -13.40 -0.25
C TYR A 302 -0.55 -14.74 -0.02
N ASN A 303 -1.19 -15.24 -1.08
CA ASN A 303 -1.67 -16.63 -1.11
C ASN A 303 -0.50 -17.61 -1.21
N ASN A 304 -0.76 -18.89 -0.94
CA ASN A 304 0.21 -19.94 -1.23
C ASN A 304 0.48 -19.95 -2.75
N PRO A 305 1.75 -19.95 -3.21
CA PRO A 305 2.06 -20.02 -4.62
C PRO A 305 1.37 -21.16 -5.39
N SER A 306 1.08 -22.30 -4.73
CA SER A 306 0.31 -23.39 -5.36
C SER A 306 -1.13 -23.01 -5.68
N ASP A 307 -1.76 -22.15 -4.87
CA ASP A 307 -3.13 -21.70 -5.10
C ASP A 307 -3.21 -20.89 -6.40
N GLN A 308 -2.12 -20.19 -6.74
CA GLN A 308 -1.99 -19.41 -7.98
C GLN A 308 -1.90 -20.25 -9.24
N ASP A 309 -1.61 -21.55 -9.15
CA ASP A 309 -1.58 -22.43 -10.33
C ASP A 309 -2.96 -22.63 -10.96
N SER A 310 -4.03 -22.35 -10.20
CA SER A 310 -5.41 -22.45 -10.67
C SER A 310 -5.92 -21.15 -11.31
N LEU A 311 -5.16 -20.06 -11.24
CA LEU A 311 -5.52 -18.80 -11.87
C LEU A 311 -5.20 -18.85 -13.36
N TYR A 312 -6.23 -18.69 -14.20
CA TYR A 312 -6.01 -18.53 -15.64
C TYR A 312 -5.39 -17.15 -15.92
N LEU A 313 -4.31 -17.09 -16.70
CA LEU A 313 -3.67 -15.83 -17.08
C LEU A 313 -3.57 -15.78 -18.60
N LEU A 314 -4.11 -14.72 -19.19
CA LEU A 314 -3.87 -14.42 -20.59
C LEU A 314 -2.40 -14.04 -20.78
N THR A 315 -1.90 -14.17 -22.00
CA THR A 315 -0.57 -13.68 -22.39
C THR A 315 -0.76 -12.66 -23.48
N ASP A 316 -0.02 -11.55 -23.39
CA ASP A 316 -0.02 -10.52 -24.43
C ASP A 316 0.29 -11.13 -25.79
N SER A 317 -0.73 -11.14 -26.65
CA SER A 317 -0.66 -11.76 -27.98
C SER A 317 0.26 -11.02 -28.95
N SER A 318 0.56 -9.74 -28.67
CA SER A 318 1.48 -8.92 -29.46
C SER A 318 2.94 -9.19 -29.14
N LEU A 319 3.24 -9.81 -27.99
CA LEU A 319 4.60 -10.03 -27.48
C LEU A 319 5.57 -10.68 -28.49
N PRO A 320 5.17 -11.69 -29.31
CA PRO A 320 6.06 -12.27 -30.31
C PRO A 320 6.44 -11.33 -31.46
N SER A 321 5.72 -10.23 -31.64
CA SER A 321 5.97 -9.21 -32.67
C SER A 321 6.79 -8.02 -32.17
N HIS A 322 7.05 -7.94 -30.85
CA HIS A 322 7.88 -6.89 -30.26
C HIS A 322 9.33 -7.01 -30.73
N THR A 323 10.08 -5.91 -30.66
CA THR A 323 11.53 -5.97 -30.80
C THR A 323 12.12 -6.50 -29.50
N THR A 324 12.94 -7.56 -29.56
CA THR A 324 13.38 -8.28 -28.34
C THR A 324 14.83 -8.74 -28.37
N ARG A 325 15.40 -8.98 -27.18
CA ARG A 325 16.75 -9.54 -27.01
C ARG A 325 16.79 -10.56 -25.87
N LEU A 326 17.31 -11.75 -26.14
CA LEU A 326 17.58 -12.78 -25.12
C LEU A 326 18.69 -12.29 -24.18
N LEU A 327 18.52 -12.51 -22.87
CA LEU A 327 19.48 -12.17 -21.83
C LEU A 327 20.28 -13.40 -21.39
N THR A 328 21.57 -13.20 -21.11
CA THR A 328 22.48 -14.24 -20.59
C THR A 328 22.81 -14.03 -19.11
N SER A 329 23.45 -15.00 -18.45
CA SER A 329 24.04 -14.77 -17.12
C SER A 329 25.04 -13.60 -17.15
N GLY A 330 25.20 -12.90 -16.03
CA GLY A 330 26.17 -11.81 -15.87
C GLY A 330 25.70 -10.45 -16.38
N SER A 331 26.66 -9.51 -16.47
CA SER A 331 26.40 -8.09 -16.76
C SER A 331 26.17 -7.85 -18.25
N GLN A 332 25.10 -7.14 -18.58
CA GLN A 332 24.74 -6.77 -19.94
C GLN A 332 24.26 -5.32 -19.99
N GLN A 333 24.73 -4.59 -21.00
CA GLN A 333 24.26 -3.25 -21.33
C GLN A 333 23.97 -3.18 -22.82
N PHE A 334 22.77 -2.72 -23.20
CA PHE A 334 22.37 -2.62 -24.60
C PHE A 334 21.18 -1.69 -24.80
N MET A 335 20.91 -1.35 -26.05
CA MET A 335 19.78 -0.53 -26.46
C MET A 335 18.89 -1.29 -27.46
N LEU A 336 17.57 -1.07 -27.38
CA LEU A 336 16.59 -1.46 -28.39
C LEU A 336 15.81 -0.23 -28.84
N ILE A 337 15.40 -0.18 -30.11
CA ILE A 337 14.65 0.92 -30.71
C ILE A 337 13.42 0.33 -31.43
N ASP A 338 12.26 0.93 -31.22
CA ASP A 338 11.03 0.64 -31.96
C ASP A 338 10.28 1.96 -32.17
N LYS A 339 10.14 2.36 -33.44
CA LYS A 339 9.56 3.64 -33.87
C LYS A 339 10.10 4.84 -33.09
N ASP A 340 9.25 5.50 -32.29
CA ASP A 340 9.58 6.73 -31.58
C ASP A 340 10.21 6.48 -30.20
N VAL A 341 10.29 5.22 -29.77
CA VAL A 341 10.78 4.84 -28.44
C VAL A 341 12.13 4.14 -28.51
N THR A 342 13.00 4.51 -27.57
CA THR A 342 14.32 3.91 -27.39
C THR A 342 14.48 3.45 -25.94
N CYS A 343 14.88 2.20 -25.73
CA CYS A 343 15.07 1.61 -24.41
C CYS A 343 16.54 1.20 -24.21
N TYR A 344 17.20 1.77 -23.22
CA TYR A 344 18.50 1.31 -22.72
C TYR A 344 18.28 0.37 -21.53
N PHE A 345 18.92 -0.80 -21.58
CA PHE A 345 18.86 -1.81 -20.53
C PHE A 345 20.25 -1.98 -19.92
N ARG A 346 20.32 -1.95 -18.60
CA ARG A 346 21.44 -2.44 -17.80
C ARG A 346 20.91 -3.56 -16.90
N VAL A 347 21.42 -4.76 -17.10
CA VAL A 347 20.94 -5.97 -16.41
C VAL A 347 22.12 -6.78 -15.88
N GLN A 348 22.01 -7.25 -14.64
CA GLN A 348 22.89 -8.25 -14.05
C GLN A 348 22.03 -9.45 -13.64
N LEU A 349 22.21 -10.59 -14.33
CA LEU A 349 21.55 -11.85 -13.96
C LEU A 349 22.51 -12.77 -13.23
N GLY A 350 21.99 -13.46 -12.21
CA GLY A 350 22.68 -14.57 -11.56
C GLY A 350 22.83 -15.78 -12.49
N GLU A 351 23.56 -16.80 -12.04
CA GLU A 351 23.77 -18.01 -12.83
C GLU A 351 22.49 -18.84 -12.98
N ARG A 352 22.31 -19.40 -14.17
CA ARG A 352 21.19 -20.30 -14.48
C ARG A 352 21.46 -21.69 -13.91
N ASN A 353 20.97 -21.95 -12.71
CA ASN A 353 21.11 -23.25 -12.03
C ASN A 353 19.83 -24.09 -12.17
N GLY A 354 19.94 -25.24 -12.83
CA GLY A 354 18.83 -26.19 -13.00
C GLY A 354 18.21 -26.19 -14.41
N GLU A 355 17.66 -27.34 -14.81
CA GLU A 355 17.09 -27.51 -16.15
C GLU A 355 15.82 -26.67 -16.36
N ASN A 356 15.08 -26.35 -15.28
CA ASN A 356 13.82 -25.60 -15.32
C ASN A 356 14.01 -24.10 -15.03
N ALA A 357 15.25 -23.64 -14.90
CA ALA A 357 15.53 -22.24 -14.66
C ALA A 357 15.06 -21.39 -15.86
N PRO A 358 14.31 -20.30 -15.63
CA PRO A 358 13.78 -19.49 -16.71
C PRO A 358 14.89 -18.81 -17.52
N PHE A 359 14.64 -18.63 -18.81
CA PHE A 359 15.37 -17.66 -19.63
C PHE A 359 14.78 -16.28 -19.38
N PHE A 360 15.52 -15.20 -19.65
CA PHE A 360 14.98 -13.85 -19.60
C PHE A 360 15.16 -13.16 -20.95
N ARG A 361 14.21 -12.30 -21.31
CA ARG A 361 14.23 -11.55 -22.57
C ARG A 361 13.78 -10.12 -22.33
N ALA A 362 14.49 -9.17 -22.92
CA ALA A 362 14.09 -7.76 -22.96
C ALA A 362 13.19 -7.50 -24.18
N PHE A 363 12.22 -6.61 -24.01
CA PHE A 363 11.17 -6.25 -24.97
C PHE A 363 11.08 -4.72 -25.07
N ILE A 364 10.87 -4.23 -26.29
CA ILE A 364 10.40 -2.87 -26.57
C ILE A 364 9.25 -2.95 -27.56
N HIS A 365 8.25 -2.10 -27.34
CA HIS A 365 7.10 -1.96 -28.21
C HIS A 365 6.64 -0.51 -28.27
N ASP A 366 6.37 0.00 -29.47
CA ASP A 366 5.57 1.19 -29.72
C ASP A 366 4.53 0.83 -30.79
N GLY A 367 3.28 0.61 -30.41
CA GLY A 367 2.29 0.13 -31.35
C GLY A 367 0.88 -0.01 -30.78
N VAL A 368 0.15 -0.97 -31.34
CA VAL A 368 -1.26 -1.20 -31.02
C VAL A 368 -1.40 -2.65 -30.61
N ASN A 369 -2.13 -2.86 -29.52
CA ASN A 369 -2.63 -4.16 -29.10
C ASN A 369 -4.16 -4.20 -29.21
N VAL A 370 -4.71 -5.40 -29.38
CA VAL A 370 -6.17 -5.58 -29.56
C VAL A 370 -6.77 -6.17 -28.30
N TYR A 371 -7.45 -5.33 -27.51
CA TYR A 371 -8.17 -5.74 -26.31
C TYR A 371 -9.67 -5.76 -26.57
N ALA A 372 -10.31 -6.92 -26.39
CA ALA A 372 -11.75 -7.09 -26.62
C ALA A 372 -12.23 -6.52 -27.98
N LYS A 373 -11.46 -6.75 -29.05
CA LYS A 373 -11.70 -6.23 -30.43
C LYS A 373 -11.60 -4.70 -30.57
N ARG A 374 -10.98 -4.02 -29.61
CA ARG A 374 -10.62 -2.61 -29.72
C ARG A 374 -9.11 -2.49 -29.86
N ASP A 375 -8.71 -1.67 -30.79
CA ASP A 375 -7.32 -1.26 -30.95
C ASP A 375 -6.99 -0.26 -29.85
N VAL A 376 -5.99 -0.59 -29.02
CA VAL A 376 -5.48 0.26 -27.94
C VAL A 376 -4.01 0.49 -28.19
N GLY A 377 -3.58 1.75 -28.18
CA GLY A 377 -2.17 2.10 -28.28
C GLY A 377 -1.42 1.66 -27.02
N THR A 378 -0.33 0.92 -27.20
CA THR A 378 0.52 0.43 -26.12
C THR A 378 1.97 0.73 -26.45
N VAL A 379 2.72 1.19 -25.46
CA VAL A 379 4.11 1.55 -25.61
C VAL A 379 4.88 1.28 -24.32
N GLY A 380 6.08 0.72 -24.42
CA GLY A 380 6.92 0.48 -23.25
C GLY A 380 8.13 -0.42 -23.47
N CYS A 381 8.94 -0.51 -22.41
CA CYS A 381 10.09 -1.39 -22.28
C CYS A 381 9.83 -2.41 -21.18
N ALA A 382 10.27 -3.66 -21.35
CA ALA A 382 10.11 -4.68 -20.30
C ALA A 382 11.18 -5.77 -20.34
N VAL A 383 11.32 -6.49 -19.23
CA VAL A 383 12.07 -7.74 -19.14
C VAL A 383 11.12 -8.82 -18.63
N ALA A 384 11.01 -9.94 -19.35
CA ALA A 384 10.12 -11.05 -18.98
C ALA A 384 10.85 -12.40 -18.99
N ALA A 385 10.42 -13.29 -18.10
CA ALA A 385 10.89 -14.66 -18.03
C ALA A 385 10.27 -15.53 -19.14
N CYS A 386 11.03 -16.48 -19.68
CA CYS A 386 10.63 -17.38 -20.76
C CYS A 386 10.99 -18.83 -20.44
N LYS A 387 10.20 -19.78 -20.94
CA LYS A 387 10.45 -21.21 -20.71
C LYS A 387 11.63 -21.72 -21.52
N THR A 388 11.81 -21.20 -22.73
CA THR A 388 12.91 -21.51 -23.65
C THR A 388 13.47 -20.21 -24.22
N GLU A 389 14.48 -20.30 -25.09
CA GLU A 389 15.01 -19.14 -25.80
C GLU A 389 14.01 -18.55 -26.82
N ASP A 390 12.96 -19.30 -27.21
CA ASP A 390 11.93 -18.84 -28.14
C ASP A 390 11.05 -17.76 -27.50
N VAL A 391 10.86 -16.64 -28.19
CA VAL A 391 10.01 -15.52 -27.75
C VAL A 391 8.55 -15.95 -27.48
N LYS A 392 8.04 -16.97 -28.18
CA LYS A 392 6.68 -17.50 -27.96
C LYS A 392 6.54 -18.25 -26.65
N SER A 393 7.65 -18.58 -26.01
CA SER A 393 7.68 -19.23 -24.69
C SER A 393 7.76 -18.22 -23.54
N CYS A 394 7.83 -16.92 -23.87
CA CYS A 394 7.95 -15.85 -22.91
C CYS A 394 6.65 -15.61 -22.17
N VAL A 395 6.81 -15.04 -20.98
CA VAL A 395 5.84 -14.99 -19.90
C VAL A 395 5.66 -16.38 -19.27
N TYR A 396 6.74 -16.84 -18.64
CA TYR A 396 6.84 -18.12 -17.96
C TYR A 396 7.08 -17.96 -16.45
N ARG A 397 6.26 -18.61 -15.64
CA ARG A 397 6.39 -18.70 -14.19
C ARG A 397 7.00 -20.08 -13.82
N SER A 398 8.29 -20.11 -13.45
CA SER A 398 8.93 -21.36 -13.03
C SER A 398 8.64 -21.71 -11.57
N ASN A 399 8.23 -22.95 -11.33
CA ASN A 399 7.81 -23.41 -10.00
C ASN A 399 8.98 -23.94 -9.16
N ILE A 400 10.11 -24.31 -9.77
CA ILE A 400 11.21 -25.03 -9.10
C ILE A 400 12.47 -24.14 -9.05
N ASP A 401 13.02 -23.82 -10.22
CA ASP A 401 14.28 -23.10 -10.33
C ASP A 401 14.05 -21.60 -10.53
N THR A 402 14.93 -20.77 -9.99
CA THR A 402 14.88 -19.30 -10.11
C THR A 402 16.22 -18.76 -10.58
N VAL A 403 16.19 -17.67 -11.34
CA VAL A 403 17.39 -16.86 -11.64
C VAL A 403 17.23 -15.54 -10.91
N GLU A 404 18.24 -15.17 -10.14
CA GLU A 404 18.28 -13.90 -9.44
C GLU A 404 18.48 -12.75 -10.44
N VAL A 405 17.68 -11.69 -10.30
CA VAL A 405 17.93 -10.41 -10.97
C VAL A 405 18.67 -9.53 -9.96
N GLN A 406 19.98 -9.39 -10.15
CA GLN A 406 20.85 -8.67 -9.22
C GLN A 406 20.83 -7.17 -9.48
N GLU A 407 20.71 -6.79 -10.75
CA GLU A 407 20.54 -5.40 -11.20
C GLU A 407 19.58 -5.38 -12.39
N LEU A 408 18.66 -4.43 -12.40
CA LEU A 408 17.79 -4.12 -13.53
C LEU A 408 17.53 -2.61 -13.53
N ASP A 409 17.99 -1.95 -14.57
CA ASP A 409 17.79 -0.52 -14.84
C ASP A 409 17.38 -0.36 -16.31
N ILE A 410 16.19 0.18 -16.53
CA ILE A 410 15.60 0.41 -17.83
C ILE A 410 15.39 1.92 -17.99
N LYS A 411 16.10 2.53 -18.95
CA LYS A 411 15.87 3.92 -19.37
C LYS A 411 15.13 3.95 -20.69
N MET A 412 13.98 4.60 -20.72
CA MET A 412 13.15 4.78 -21.91
C MET A 412 13.16 6.24 -22.34
N ILE A 413 13.46 6.51 -23.60
CA ILE A 413 13.42 7.83 -24.22
C ILE A 413 12.24 7.88 -25.20
N TYR A 414 11.41 8.91 -25.08
CA TYR A 414 10.23 9.12 -25.94
C TYR A 414 9.94 10.62 -26.14
N ARG A 415 9.05 10.93 -27.08
CA ARG A 415 8.56 12.29 -27.35
C ARG A 415 7.24 12.55 -26.63
N LYS A 416 7.10 13.68 -25.93
CA LYS A 416 5.88 13.98 -25.17
C LYS A 416 4.74 14.49 -26.06
N HIS A 417 3.51 14.08 -25.75
CA HIS A 417 2.28 14.49 -26.45
C HIS A 417 1.20 14.90 -25.43
N TYR A 418 0.54 16.05 -25.63
CA TYR A 418 -0.45 16.61 -24.69
C TYR A 418 -1.75 17.04 -25.39
N ASN A 419 -2.88 16.60 -24.84
CA ASN A 419 -4.22 16.89 -25.32
C ASN A 419 -4.78 18.16 -24.67
N SER A 420 -4.89 19.24 -25.44
CA SER A 420 -5.39 20.53 -24.94
C SER A 420 -6.89 20.56 -24.61
N THR A 421 -7.68 19.67 -25.21
CA THR A 421 -9.14 19.61 -25.00
C THR A 421 -9.46 18.90 -23.70
N LEU A 422 -8.82 17.76 -23.46
CA LEU A 422 -9.00 16.95 -22.25
C LEU A 422 -8.13 17.42 -21.08
N LYS A 423 -7.12 18.24 -21.37
CA LYS A 423 -6.12 18.75 -20.41
C LYS A 423 -5.34 17.62 -19.73
N CYS A 424 -4.86 16.65 -20.52
CA CYS A 424 -4.06 15.51 -20.07
C CYS A 424 -3.04 15.07 -21.13
N ASN A 425 -2.06 14.23 -20.78
CA ASN A 425 -1.12 13.69 -21.78
C ASN A 425 -1.82 12.70 -22.72
N ASP A 426 -1.31 12.56 -23.95
CA ASP A 426 -1.83 11.58 -24.91
C ASP A 426 -1.38 10.15 -24.60
N VAL A 427 -0.22 10.02 -23.95
CA VAL A 427 0.38 8.75 -23.51
C VAL A 427 0.72 8.87 -22.03
N GLU A 428 0.37 7.85 -21.25
CA GLU A 428 0.69 7.75 -19.82
C GLU A 428 1.48 6.47 -19.56
N TYR A 429 2.50 6.57 -18.70
CA TYR A 429 3.45 5.50 -18.43
C TYR A 429 3.35 5.00 -16.99
N PHE A 430 3.31 3.68 -16.83
CA PHE A 430 3.11 3.01 -15.54
C PHE A 430 4.28 2.08 -15.23
N PRO A 431 4.91 2.16 -14.04
CA PRO A 431 5.90 1.17 -13.62
C PRO A 431 5.19 -0.13 -13.29
N ILE A 432 5.35 -1.13 -14.15
CA ILE A 432 4.74 -2.45 -14.00
C ILE A 432 5.78 -3.47 -13.60
N SER A 433 5.44 -4.30 -12.60
CA SER A 433 6.26 -5.42 -12.17
C SER A 433 5.38 -6.57 -11.70
N ILE A 434 5.89 -7.78 -11.79
CA ILE A 434 5.22 -8.95 -11.23
C ILE A 434 6.26 -9.95 -10.73
N ARG A 435 6.09 -10.40 -9.49
CA ARG A 435 6.92 -11.44 -8.87
C ARG A 435 6.32 -12.83 -9.10
N LYS A 436 7.06 -13.88 -8.75
CA LYS A 436 6.61 -15.28 -8.82
C LYS A 436 5.28 -15.54 -8.09
N ASN A 437 4.95 -14.74 -7.07
CA ASN A 437 3.71 -14.83 -6.30
C ASN A 437 2.51 -14.08 -6.93
N LEU A 438 2.68 -13.51 -8.14
CA LEU A 438 1.70 -12.71 -8.88
C LEU A 438 1.36 -11.34 -8.29
N PHE A 439 2.16 -10.85 -7.35
CA PHE A 439 2.04 -9.48 -6.85
C PHE A 439 3.13 -8.58 -7.44
N PRO A 440 2.86 -7.28 -7.59
CA PRO A 440 3.89 -6.31 -7.94
C PRO A 440 5.01 -6.25 -6.88
N LEU A 441 6.15 -5.67 -7.28
CA LEU A 441 7.19 -5.23 -6.37
C LEU A 441 6.67 -4.06 -5.54
N ASP A 442 6.96 -4.08 -4.24
CA ASP A 442 6.67 -2.95 -3.38
C ASP A 442 7.37 -1.68 -3.92
N PRO A 443 6.71 -0.51 -3.93
CA PRO A 443 7.32 0.74 -4.38
C PRO A 443 8.63 1.14 -3.68
N SER A 444 8.89 0.66 -2.46
CA SER A 444 10.19 0.85 -1.79
C SER A 444 11.34 0.09 -2.46
N ASN A 445 11.04 -0.97 -3.21
CA ASN A 445 12.01 -1.87 -3.84
C ASN A 445 12.36 -1.49 -5.28
N PHE A 446 11.75 -0.44 -5.83
CA PHE A 446 12.15 0.12 -7.13
C PHE A 446 12.14 1.65 -7.10
N SER A 447 12.74 2.26 -8.10
CA SER A 447 12.73 3.69 -8.33
C SER A 447 12.22 3.96 -9.73
N TYR A 448 11.27 4.90 -9.82
CA TYR A 448 10.68 5.35 -11.08
C TYR A 448 10.76 6.86 -11.15
N LYS A 449 11.45 7.38 -12.17
CA LYS A 449 11.68 8.81 -12.38
C LYS A 449 11.45 9.19 -13.84
N GLU A 450 10.90 10.38 -14.06
CA GLU A 450 10.74 11.01 -15.37
C GLU A 450 11.54 12.32 -15.36
N ASP A 451 12.50 12.45 -16.26
CA ASP A 451 13.43 13.57 -16.36
C ASP A 451 13.40 14.16 -17.79
N GLN A 452 13.51 15.49 -17.91
CA GLN A 452 13.67 16.16 -19.20
C GLN A 452 15.10 15.96 -19.71
N ILE A 453 15.27 15.63 -21.00
CA ILE A 453 16.61 15.43 -21.57
C ILE A 453 17.15 16.80 -22.03
N GLU A 454 18.12 17.34 -21.29
CA GLU A 454 19.09 18.31 -21.82
C GLU A 454 20.12 17.50 -22.64
N ASN A 455 20.47 17.87 -23.88
CA ASN A 455 21.00 16.91 -24.88
C ASN A 455 22.27 16.09 -24.52
N GLU A 456 23.07 16.52 -23.55
CA GLU A 456 24.48 16.12 -23.40
C GLU A 456 24.75 14.73 -22.77
N GLU A 457 23.74 13.94 -22.36
CA GLU A 457 23.95 12.51 -22.04
C GLU A 457 24.13 11.65 -23.33
N TYR A 458 23.69 12.11 -24.52
CA TYR A 458 23.38 11.18 -25.63
C TYR A 458 23.95 11.47 -27.04
N GLU A 459 24.80 12.49 -27.24
CA GLU A 459 25.37 12.82 -28.57
C GLU A 459 26.31 11.75 -29.18
N ASP A 460 26.87 10.82 -28.39
CA ASP A 460 27.78 9.77 -28.90
C ASP A 460 27.13 8.83 -29.94
N ASN A 461 25.87 8.47 -29.72
CA ASN A 461 25.30 7.23 -30.30
C ASN A 461 24.16 7.48 -31.30
N LEU A 462 23.37 8.53 -31.08
CA LEU A 462 22.08 8.77 -31.75
C LEU A 462 22.22 9.67 -32.99
N ASN A 463 22.88 9.16 -34.04
CA ASN A 463 23.10 9.90 -35.29
C ASN A 463 21.84 10.06 -36.20
N GLU A 464 20.63 9.82 -35.68
CA GLU A 464 19.35 10.02 -36.39
C GLU A 464 18.33 10.89 -35.63
N ILE A 465 18.76 11.69 -34.64
CA ILE A 465 17.84 12.56 -33.87
C ILE A 465 17.68 13.92 -34.55
N LYS A 466 16.43 14.36 -34.74
CA LYS A 466 16.12 15.73 -35.17
C LYS A 466 16.31 16.71 -33.99
N PRO A 467 17.10 17.77 -34.13
CA PRO A 467 17.56 18.61 -33.00
C PRO A 467 16.49 19.50 -32.32
N ASN A 468 15.21 19.38 -32.66
CA ASN A 468 14.12 20.23 -32.15
C ASN A 468 12.95 19.43 -31.52
N GLU A 469 13.10 18.14 -31.20
CA GLU A 469 12.07 17.34 -30.51
C GLU A 469 12.03 17.57 -29.00
N GLU A 470 10.84 17.62 -28.39
CA GLU A 470 10.65 17.55 -26.94
C GLU A 470 10.80 16.08 -26.48
N ARG A 471 11.98 15.71 -25.95
CA ARG A 471 12.26 14.33 -25.49
C ARG A 471 12.39 14.24 -23.98
N VAL A 472 11.81 13.16 -23.44
CA VAL A 472 11.75 12.84 -22.02
C VAL A 472 12.40 11.48 -21.79
N GLN A 473 13.06 11.31 -20.65
CA GLN A 473 13.62 10.04 -20.19
C GLN A 473 12.83 9.53 -18.97
N ILE A 474 12.33 8.30 -19.06
CA ILE A 474 11.86 7.55 -17.89
C ILE A 474 12.94 6.57 -17.46
N THR A 475 13.27 6.53 -16.17
CA THR A 475 14.16 5.53 -15.58
C THR A 475 13.37 4.66 -14.61
N ASN A 476 13.37 3.34 -14.82
CA ASN A 476 12.80 2.35 -13.90
C ASN A 476 13.89 1.36 -13.46
N LYS A 477 14.21 1.37 -12.15
CA LYS A 477 15.35 0.63 -11.60
C LYS A 477 14.96 -0.11 -10.31
N ILE A 478 15.38 -1.37 -10.16
CA ILE A 478 15.27 -2.08 -8.88
C ILE A 478 16.29 -1.54 -7.87
N ASN A 479 15.89 -1.39 -6.61
CA ASN A 479 16.74 -0.80 -5.56
C ASN A 479 17.64 -1.86 -4.89
N SER A 480 17.23 -3.12 -4.87
CA SER A 480 17.96 -4.23 -4.25
C SER A 480 17.91 -5.50 -5.11
N PRO A 481 18.95 -6.37 -5.05
CA PRO A 481 18.95 -7.68 -5.69
C PRO A 481 17.73 -8.52 -5.31
N GLN A 482 17.23 -9.32 -6.25
CA GLN A 482 16.01 -10.12 -6.10
C GLN A 482 16.26 -11.48 -5.42
N THR A 483 16.98 -11.42 -4.30
CA THR A 483 17.23 -12.50 -3.33
C THR A 483 16.13 -12.48 -2.23
N ALA A 484 16.40 -13.06 -1.05
CA ALA A 484 15.68 -12.74 0.18
C ALA A 484 16.70 -12.56 1.32
N LEU A 485 16.50 -11.55 2.17
CA LEU A 485 17.46 -11.10 3.20
C LEU A 485 16.74 -10.81 4.54
N ILE A 486 17.52 -10.65 5.61
CA ILE A 486 17.11 -10.38 7.00
C ILE A 486 18.26 -9.58 7.65
N SER A 487 18.00 -8.72 8.64
CA SER A 487 19.09 -8.06 9.39
C SER A 487 18.79 -7.83 10.89
N TYR A 488 19.74 -7.23 11.59
CA TYR A 488 19.61 -6.71 12.97
C TYR A 488 20.25 -5.32 13.02
N ARG A 489 19.74 -4.43 13.87
CA ARG A 489 20.31 -3.09 14.07
C ARG A 489 20.43 -2.71 15.54
N ALA A 490 21.47 -1.93 15.84
CA ALA A 490 21.62 -1.22 17.11
C ALA A 490 20.96 0.16 16.99
N GLY A 491 20.18 0.54 17.99
CA GLY A 491 19.48 1.81 18.08
C GLY A 491 19.80 2.52 19.38
N ALA A 492 20.08 3.82 19.29
CA ALA A 492 20.16 4.72 20.44
C ALA A 492 19.32 5.96 20.14
N PHE A 493 18.51 6.38 21.11
CA PHE A 493 17.69 7.58 20.97
C PHE A 493 17.55 8.27 22.32
N SER A 494 17.67 9.59 22.33
CA SER A 494 17.35 10.44 23.48
C SER A 494 16.63 11.66 22.96
N GLY A 495 15.36 11.76 23.28
CA GLY A 495 14.51 12.80 22.71
C GLY A 495 13.06 12.57 23.09
N VAL A 496 12.16 13.11 22.30
CA VAL A 496 10.72 13.04 22.51
C VAL A 496 10.11 12.31 21.33
N ARG A 497 9.21 11.35 21.57
CA ARG A 497 8.52 10.62 20.48
C ARG A 497 7.02 10.87 20.50
N THR A 498 6.38 10.85 19.33
CA THR A 498 4.93 10.76 19.26
C THR A 498 4.44 9.37 19.70
N TYR A 499 3.30 9.32 20.39
CA TYR A 499 2.56 8.11 20.71
C TYR A 499 1.32 8.05 19.81
N SER A 500 1.56 7.64 18.56
CA SER A 500 0.54 7.47 17.51
C SER A 500 -0.30 8.74 17.25
N GLY A 501 0.34 9.91 17.24
CA GLY A 501 -0.31 11.21 17.01
C GLY A 501 -1.03 11.79 18.23
N VAL A 502 -1.59 10.93 19.10
CA VAL A 502 -2.43 11.33 20.25
C VAL A 502 -1.70 12.21 21.27
N THR A 503 -0.38 12.01 21.43
CA THR A 503 0.46 12.84 22.32
C THR A 503 1.95 12.69 21.98
N THR A 504 2.82 13.46 22.64
CA THR A 504 4.29 13.33 22.62
C THR A 504 4.83 13.05 24.02
N GLY A 505 5.90 12.25 24.11
CA GLY A 505 6.49 11.84 25.40
C GLY A 505 8.00 11.60 25.32
N GLY A 506 8.73 12.06 26.33
CA GLY A 506 10.18 11.96 26.43
C GLY A 506 10.65 10.52 26.64
N LEU A 507 11.70 10.17 25.90
CA LEU A 507 12.24 8.83 25.79
C LEU A 507 13.76 8.85 25.68
N ARG A 508 14.40 7.94 26.40
CA ARG A 508 15.80 7.56 26.18
C ARG A 508 15.88 6.06 26.01
N ILE A 509 16.60 5.57 25.01
CA ILE A 509 16.70 4.14 24.71
C ILE A 509 18.08 3.80 24.15
N CYS A 510 18.59 2.63 24.57
CA CYS A 510 19.72 1.94 23.96
C CYS A 510 19.27 0.48 23.74
N SER A 511 19.37 -0.03 22.51
CA SER A 511 18.69 -1.28 22.11
C SER A 511 19.35 -2.02 20.96
N ILE A 512 19.30 -3.35 20.97
CA ILE A 512 19.48 -4.20 19.78
C ILE A 512 18.09 -4.74 19.35
N ILE A 513 17.81 -4.73 18.05
CA ILE A 513 16.50 -5.10 17.49
C ILE A 513 16.67 -5.89 16.18
N ALA A 514 15.85 -6.91 15.95
CA ALA A 514 15.75 -7.64 14.69
C ALA A 514 15.02 -6.83 13.59
N CYS A 515 15.32 -7.12 12.32
CA CYS A 515 14.80 -6.38 11.16
C CYS A 515 14.50 -7.33 9.98
N THR A 516 13.42 -7.10 9.24
CA THR A 516 12.98 -8.02 8.17
C THR A 516 13.70 -7.85 6.85
N ASP A 517 14.46 -6.76 6.69
CA ASP A 517 15.36 -6.48 5.57
C ASP A 517 16.49 -5.56 6.05
N ASP A 518 17.24 -4.93 5.15
CA ASP A 518 18.37 -4.07 5.46
C ASP A 518 17.99 -2.59 5.69
N THR A 519 16.72 -2.22 5.71
CA THR A 519 16.27 -0.84 5.99
C THR A 519 16.08 -0.56 7.49
N PRO A 520 16.41 0.62 8.03
CA PRO A 520 16.11 0.98 9.42
C PRO A 520 14.62 0.88 9.78
N GLU A 521 13.75 1.10 8.79
CA GLU A 521 12.29 1.08 8.92
C GLU A 521 11.73 -0.33 9.05
N SER A 522 12.51 -1.36 8.70
CA SER A 522 12.12 -2.77 8.87
C SER A 522 12.47 -3.33 10.25
N CYS A 523 13.20 -2.57 11.08
CA CYS A 523 13.58 -2.99 12.43
C CYS A 523 12.43 -2.88 13.42
N GLY A 524 12.32 -3.87 14.30
CA GLY A 524 11.18 -4.02 15.22
C GLY A 524 9.93 -4.60 14.55
N LYS A 525 10.04 -5.09 13.31
CA LYS A 525 9.00 -5.84 12.60
C LYS A 525 9.34 -7.34 12.57
N ARG A 526 8.31 -8.19 12.51
CA ARG A 526 8.41 -9.64 12.36
C ARG A 526 7.80 -10.06 11.02
N PHE A 527 8.32 -11.10 10.39
CA PHE A 527 7.65 -11.71 9.23
C PHE A 527 6.23 -12.21 9.57
N PRO A 528 5.31 -12.40 8.61
CA PRO A 528 3.94 -12.88 8.87
C PRO A 528 3.81 -14.31 9.46
N ARG A 529 4.92 -14.95 9.85
CA ARG A 529 5.04 -16.30 10.45
C ARG A 529 6.28 -16.33 11.37
N TYR A 530 6.53 -17.45 12.05
CA TYR A 530 7.91 -17.81 12.40
C TYR A 530 8.60 -18.42 11.17
N SER A 531 9.93 -18.29 11.12
CA SER A 531 10.84 -19.10 10.34
C SER A 531 11.98 -19.47 11.29
N GLU A 532 12.47 -20.71 11.26
CA GLU A 532 13.59 -21.14 12.11
C GLU A 532 14.85 -20.28 11.89
N ASN A 533 14.93 -19.57 10.75
CA ASN A 533 16.02 -18.64 10.43
C ASN A 533 15.58 -17.16 10.51
N SER A 534 14.51 -16.83 11.26
CA SER A 534 13.99 -15.45 11.37
C SER A 534 14.70 -14.57 12.41
N THR A 535 15.62 -15.15 13.18
CA THR A 535 16.37 -14.51 14.28
C THR A 535 17.76 -15.12 14.40
N ALA A 536 18.61 -14.56 15.28
CA ALA A 536 19.93 -15.10 15.60
C ALA A 536 20.10 -15.27 17.12
N ALA A 537 20.91 -16.26 17.52
CA ALA A 537 21.39 -16.42 18.90
C ALA A 537 22.66 -15.59 19.13
N PHE A 538 22.83 -15.03 20.32
CA PHE A 538 23.94 -14.11 20.65
C PHE A 538 25.01 -14.82 21.46
N GLN A 539 26.28 -14.73 21.05
CA GLN A 539 27.41 -15.26 21.85
C GLN A 539 27.79 -14.34 23.02
N ALA A 540 27.40 -13.08 22.96
CA ALA A 540 27.44 -12.11 24.05
C ALA A 540 26.49 -10.97 23.69
N LEU A 541 25.74 -10.47 24.66
CA LEU A 541 24.92 -9.27 24.48
C LEU A 541 24.91 -8.45 25.77
N ASN A 542 25.58 -7.30 25.72
CA ASN A 542 25.56 -6.27 26.76
C ASN A 542 24.97 -4.99 26.17
N ILE A 543 24.28 -4.23 27.02
CA ILE A 543 24.01 -2.81 26.79
C ILE A 543 24.51 -2.04 28.01
N PHE A 544 25.41 -1.08 27.76
CA PHE A 544 25.85 -0.11 28.73
C PHE A 544 25.25 1.26 28.39
N ALA A 545 24.35 1.75 29.26
CA ALA A 545 23.67 3.02 29.05
C ALA A 545 24.06 4.04 30.13
N LEU A 546 24.68 5.14 29.70
CA LEU A 546 24.98 6.29 30.56
C LEU A 546 23.93 7.38 30.32
N VAL A 547 23.20 7.75 31.37
CA VAL A 547 22.12 8.72 31.27
C VAL A 547 22.24 9.79 32.35
N PRO A 548 21.64 10.97 32.17
CA PRO A 548 21.56 11.99 33.21
C PRO A 548 20.90 11.45 34.50
N TYR A 549 21.34 11.94 35.65
CA TYR A 549 20.75 11.57 36.92
C TYR A 549 19.28 11.99 36.96
N PRO A 550 18.34 11.07 37.23
CA PRO A 550 16.93 11.41 37.21
C PRO A 550 16.57 12.20 38.46
N GLU A 551 16.53 13.52 38.34
CA GLU A 551 16.15 14.43 39.42
C GLU A 551 14.71 14.21 39.89
N THR A 552 14.38 14.67 41.09
CA THR A 552 12.99 14.60 41.60
C THR A 552 12.31 15.95 41.40
N ASP A 553 11.10 15.94 40.84
CA ASP A 553 10.24 17.11 40.85
C ASP A 553 9.72 17.34 42.27
N ALA A 554 10.11 18.46 42.88
CA ALA A 554 9.76 18.76 44.27
C ALA A 554 8.27 19.07 44.47
N SER A 555 7.58 19.60 43.45
CA SER A 555 6.15 19.92 43.53
C SER A 555 5.27 18.67 43.43
N LEU A 556 5.76 17.64 42.74
CA LEU A 556 5.07 16.35 42.57
C LEU A 556 5.63 15.23 43.46
N SER A 557 6.80 15.43 44.06
CA SER A 557 7.58 14.41 44.78
C SER A 557 7.85 13.14 43.96
N ALA A 558 8.10 13.29 42.65
CA ALA A 558 8.23 12.19 41.69
C ALA A 558 9.57 12.25 40.93
N LYS A 559 10.13 11.08 40.57
CA LYS A 559 11.30 10.99 39.66
C LYS A 559 10.91 11.55 38.28
N LYS A 560 11.71 12.49 37.76
CA LYS A 560 11.54 13.11 36.44
C LYS A 560 11.85 12.16 35.29
N ALA A 561 12.65 11.11 35.52
CA ALA A 561 12.87 10.02 34.58
C ALA A 561 13.02 8.66 35.26
N VAL A 562 12.62 7.58 34.58
CA VAL A 562 12.70 6.19 35.06
C VAL A 562 13.07 5.25 33.90
N TYR A 563 13.88 4.23 34.15
CA TYR A 563 14.44 3.31 33.14
C TYR A 563 14.11 1.85 33.45
N PHE A 564 13.85 1.07 32.41
CA PHE A 564 13.35 -0.29 32.47
C PHE A 564 14.14 -1.22 31.54
N PRO A 565 14.42 -2.48 31.94
CA PRO A 565 14.94 -3.50 31.04
C PRO A 565 13.81 -4.08 30.20
N ILE A 566 13.93 -4.01 28.87
CA ILE A 566 12.97 -4.54 27.90
C ILE A 566 13.62 -5.68 27.14
N THR A 567 12.97 -6.84 27.13
CA THR A 567 13.41 -8.02 26.38
C THR A 567 12.21 -8.65 25.67
N LEU A 568 12.46 -9.25 24.51
CA LEU A 568 11.42 -9.94 23.73
C LEU A 568 12.03 -11.12 22.98
N ASP A 569 11.65 -12.33 23.33
CA ASP A 569 12.05 -13.55 22.63
C ASP A 569 11.21 -13.81 21.36
N THR A 570 11.54 -14.88 20.63
CA THR A 570 10.82 -15.27 19.40
C THR A 570 9.38 -15.74 19.63
N ALA A 571 9.04 -16.10 20.87
CA ALA A 571 7.70 -16.41 21.32
C ALA A 571 6.91 -15.16 21.75
N LEU A 572 7.51 -13.96 21.63
CA LEU A 572 6.96 -12.67 22.05
C LEU A 572 6.76 -12.54 23.57
N MET A 573 7.59 -13.22 24.35
CA MET A 573 7.59 -13.16 25.81
C MET A 573 8.80 -12.38 26.32
N PRO A 574 8.66 -11.61 27.41
CA PRO A 574 9.82 -11.07 28.10
C PRO A 574 10.62 -12.22 28.71
N LEU A 575 11.94 -12.05 28.74
CA LEU A 575 12.82 -12.99 29.42
C LEU A 575 12.52 -12.99 30.92
N ILE A 576 12.71 -14.16 31.53
CA ILE A 576 12.66 -14.28 32.98
C ILE A 576 13.88 -13.60 33.61
N PRO A 577 13.77 -12.96 34.79
CA PRO A 577 14.86 -12.20 35.40
C PRO A 577 16.16 -12.99 35.65
N GLU A 578 16.12 -14.32 35.67
CA GLU A 578 17.32 -15.16 35.78
C GLU A 578 18.18 -15.14 34.49
N TYR A 579 17.62 -14.70 33.36
CA TYR A 579 18.30 -14.70 32.06
C TYR A 579 19.01 -13.39 31.75
N TYR A 580 18.90 -12.39 32.64
CA TYR A 580 19.56 -11.11 32.47
C TYR A 580 19.93 -10.46 33.80
N THR A 581 20.88 -9.53 33.77
CA THR A 581 21.18 -8.67 34.92
C THR A 581 20.97 -7.21 34.52
N PHE A 582 20.24 -6.44 35.34
CA PHE A 582 20.00 -5.01 35.11
C PHE A 582 20.40 -4.22 36.35
N GLU A 583 21.58 -3.59 36.30
CA GLU A 583 22.17 -2.89 37.43
C GLU A 583 22.12 -1.38 37.23
N GLU A 584 21.68 -0.65 38.26
CA GLU A 584 21.66 0.82 38.29
C GLU A 584 22.71 1.34 39.28
N ILE A 585 23.59 2.22 38.82
CA ILE A 585 24.55 2.93 39.68
C ILE A 585 24.44 4.42 39.41
N SER A 586 24.04 5.17 40.43
CA SER A 586 23.91 6.63 40.37
C SER A 586 25.10 7.31 41.06
N MET A 587 25.74 8.27 40.37
CA MET A 587 26.91 9.00 40.88
C MET A 587 26.78 10.50 40.51
N PHE A 588 26.64 11.39 41.52
CA PHE A 588 26.04 12.75 41.48
C PHE A 588 24.95 12.93 40.39
N ASN A 589 25.39 13.28 39.17
CA ASN A 589 24.64 13.92 38.09
C ASN A 589 24.48 12.98 36.87
N ALA A 590 25.00 11.76 36.93
CA ALA A 590 24.74 10.73 35.94
C ALA A 590 24.42 9.38 36.61
N THR A 591 23.59 8.61 35.92
CA THR A 591 23.22 7.25 36.29
C THR A 591 23.65 6.32 35.17
N THR A 592 24.26 5.21 35.55
CA THR A 592 24.70 4.18 34.62
C THR A 592 23.82 2.94 34.79
N PHE A 593 23.38 2.38 33.66
CA PHE A 593 22.69 1.11 33.61
C PHE A 593 23.53 0.08 32.84
N THR A 594 23.81 -1.04 33.49
CA THR A 594 24.46 -2.19 32.86
C THR A 594 23.43 -3.29 32.68
N PHE A 595 23.17 -3.68 31.42
CA PHE A 595 22.18 -4.68 31.07
C PHE A 595 22.82 -5.84 30.30
N ASN A 596 23.02 -6.99 30.95
CA ASN A 596 23.64 -8.16 30.33
C ASN A 596 22.59 -9.24 30.05
N LEU A 597 22.73 -9.94 28.92
CA LEU A 597 22.06 -11.22 28.68
C LEU A 597 22.95 -12.34 29.24
N GLU A 598 22.44 -13.07 30.21
CA GLU A 598 23.17 -14.18 30.86
C GLU A 598 22.91 -15.53 30.15
N ASN A 599 21.75 -15.68 29.48
CA ASN A 599 21.41 -16.88 28.71
C ASN A 599 21.54 -16.65 27.20
N LEU A 600 22.65 -17.12 26.64
CA LEU A 600 23.10 -16.87 25.27
C LEU A 600 22.44 -17.76 24.20
N ASP A 601 21.78 -18.85 24.59
CA ASP A 601 21.00 -19.71 23.68
C ASP A 601 19.64 -19.09 23.30
N THR A 602 19.34 -17.89 23.82
CA THR A 602 18.07 -17.22 23.64
C THR A 602 18.03 -16.43 22.33
N GLU A 603 17.09 -16.75 21.44
CA GLU A 603 16.81 -15.94 20.25
C GLU A 603 15.90 -14.75 20.59
N LEU A 604 16.28 -13.55 20.11
CA LEU A 604 15.63 -12.30 20.52
C LEU A 604 15.15 -11.46 19.34
N TYR A 605 13.93 -10.92 19.46
CA TYR A 605 13.45 -9.83 18.61
C TYR A 605 13.93 -8.46 19.12
N SER A 606 14.02 -8.27 20.44
CA SER A 606 14.57 -7.04 21.01
C SER A 606 15.21 -7.24 22.38
N PHE A 607 16.21 -6.41 22.67
CA PHE A 607 16.90 -6.31 23.96
C PHE A 607 17.29 -4.85 24.16
N ALA A 608 16.75 -4.19 25.19
CA ALA A 608 16.85 -2.74 25.33
C ALA A 608 16.82 -2.23 26.77
N VAL A 609 17.54 -1.14 27.02
CA VAL A 609 17.32 -0.25 28.17
C VAL A 609 16.39 0.86 27.70
N TRP A 610 15.17 0.90 28.21
CA TRP A 610 14.13 1.84 27.79
C TRP A 610 13.74 2.76 28.93
N GLY A 611 13.87 4.06 28.74
CA GLY A 611 13.64 5.07 29.77
C GLY A 611 12.64 6.13 29.36
N ARG A 612 11.76 6.51 30.29
CA ARG A 612 10.87 7.67 30.16
C ARG A 612 11.51 8.87 30.80
N GLU A 613 11.52 9.97 30.07
CA GLU A 613 11.92 11.30 30.56
C GLU A 613 10.67 12.17 30.58
N TYR A 614 10.04 12.29 31.74
CA TYR A 614 8.71 12.91 31.85
C TYR A 614 8.76 14.44 31.72
N THR A 615 9.91 15.08 31.92
CA THR A 615 10.01 16.55 31.84
C THR A 615 9.85 17.09 30.44
N THR A 616 10.17 16.27 29.44
CA THR A 616 10.04 16.61 28.03
C THR A 616 8.77 16.00 27.42
N ASP A 617 7.90 15.41 28.27
CA ASP A 617 6.57 15.01 27.82
C ASP A 617 5.79 16.24 27.34
N GLY A 618 5.13 16.10 26.19
CA GLY A 618 4.40 17.18 25.56
C GLY A 618 5.24 18.17 24.74
N GLU A 619 6.57 18.12 24.78
CA GLU A 619 7.41 18.91 23.86
C GLU A 619 7.30 18.39 22.41
N GLU A 620 7.86 19.14 21.45
CA GLU A 620 7.92 18.70 20.05
C GLU A 620 8.73 17.40 19.92
N ALA A 621 8.22 16.45 19.12
CA ALA A 621 8.93 15.20 18.88
C ALA A 621 10.27 15.46 18.18
N THR A 622 11.31 14.74 18.60
CA THR A 622 12.65 14.90 18.06
C THR A 622 12.71 14.34 16.63
N ASN A 623 13.01 15.20 15.66
CA ASN A 623 13.16 14.87 14.25
C ASN A 623 14.66 14.70 13.92
N ASN A 624 15.14 13.46 13.76
CA ASN A 624 16.56 13.10 13.64
C ASN A 624 17.13 13.28 12.21
N ASN A 625 16.75 14.34 11.49
CA ASN A 625 16.88 14.43 10.03
C ASN A 625 18.28 14.83 9.48
N SER A 626 19.37 14.35 10.09
CA SER A 626 20.72 14.47 9.52
C SER A 626 21.67 13.34 9.94
N THR A 627 22.28 12.70 8.93
CA THR A 627 23.57 11.97 8.94
C THR A 627 23.68 10.71 9.81
N GLU A 628 24.27 9.66 9.25
CA GLU A 628 25.17 8.77 10.01
C GLU A 628 26.02 9.66 10.92
N THR A 629 25.64 9.72 12.20
CA THR A 629 26.47 10.36 13.20
C THR A 629 27.64 9.41 13.38
N THR A 630 28.84 9.94 13.21
CA THR A 630 30.12 9.26 13.22
C THR A 630 30.10 8.04 14.15
N THR A 631 30.17 6.84 13.61
CA THR A 631 30.60 5.66 14.37
C THR A 631 32.06 5.89 14.72
N THR A 632 32.33 6.62 15.80
CA THR A 632 33.59 6.40 16.51
C THR A 632 33.51 4.98 17.03
N PRO A 633 34.44 4.08 16.65
CA PRO A 633 34.54 2.81 17.32
C PRO A 633 34.61 3.10 18.81
N VAL A 634 33.80 2.45 19.63
CA VAL A 634 34.24 2.20 21.01
C VAL A 634 35.59 1.51 20.82
N PRO A 635 36.70 2.06 21.32
CA PRO A 635 37.97 1.39 21.17
C PRO A 635 37.77 -0.01 21.73
N GLU A 636 37.93 -1.03 20.87
CA GLU A 636 38.34 -2.35 21.36
C GLU A 636 39.48 -2.03 22.31
N ASN A 637 39.36 -2.37 23.60
CA ASN A 637 40.52 -2.39 24.48
C ASN A 637 41.66 -3.08 23.72
N PRO A 638 42.75 -2.39 23.30
CA PRO A 638 44.01 -3.00 23.57
C PRO A 638 44.21 -2.81 25.07
N ASP A 639 44.56 -3.89 25.74
CA ASP A 639 45.14 -3.84 27.06
C ASP A 639 46.05 -2.60 27.26
N ASP A 640 45.91 -1.99 28.44
CA ASP A 640 46.87 -1.11 29.11
C ASP A 640 47.16 0.33 28.61
N SER A 641 47.11 1.24 29.61
CA SER A 641 47.80 2.54 29.77
C SER A 641 47.05 3.87 29.51
N GLU A 642 46.40 4.37 30.58
CA GLU A 642 46.54 5.70 31.24
C GLU A 642 46.95 7.01 30.47
N PRO A 643 46.61 8.22 30.99
CA PRO A 643 45.48 9.01 30.50
C PRO A 643 45.87 10.38 29.92
N GLY A 644 45.08 10.89 28.97
CA GLY A 644 45.32 12.19 28.35
C GLY A 644 44.06 12.89 27.81
N SER A 645 43.36 13.61 28.69
CA SER A 645 42.58 14.82 28.39
C SER A 645 41.64 14.80 27.17
N SER A 646 40.42 14.27 27.36
CA SER A 646 39.24 14.68 26.60
C SER A 646 38.04 14.82 27.54
N ILE A 647 37.17 15.77 27.20
CA ILE A 647 36.16 16.44 28.03
C ILE A 647 35.22 15.48 28.80
N ALA A 648 35.08 14.23 28.37
CA ALA A 648 34.31 13.17 29.04
C ALA A 648 34.85 12.81 30.45
N HIS A 649 36.18 12.86 30.67
CA HIS A 649 36.77 12.51 31.97
C HIS A 649 36.49 13.56 33.06
N ARG A 650 36.18 14.81 32.67
CA ARG A 650 35.80 15.87 33.61
C ARG A 650 34.36 15.73 34.11
N ILE A 651 33.51 15.03 33.35
CA ILE A 651 32.12 14.78 33.74
C ILE A 651 32.06 13.56 34.66
N TYR A 652 32.87 12.52 34.41
CA TYR A 652 32.89 11.28 35.20
C TYR A 652 33.49 11.44 36.62
N LEU A 653 34.42 12.38 36.83
CA LEU A 653 34.98 12.64 38.17
C LEU A 653 34.09 13.51 39.07
N MET A 654 33.15 14.28 38.50
CA MET A 654 32.13 14.99 39.28
C MET A 654 31.04 14.05 39.79
N LEU A 655 31.23 12.73 39.73
CA LEU A 655 30.24 11.72 40.10
C LEU A 655 30.63 10.96 41.39
N LEU A 656 31.92 10.86 41.72
CA LEU A 656 32.47 9.91 42.71
C LEU A 656 32.52 10.42 44.17
N PHE A 657 31.59 11.30 44.58
CA PHE A 657 31.60 11.91 45.94
C PHE A 657 30.22 12.17 46.58
N PHE A 658 29.29 12.88 45.92
CA PHE A 658 28.05 13.31 46.60
C PHE A 658 26.96 12.24 46.60
N GLY A 659 27.10 11.34 47.57
CA GLY A 659 26.02 10.71 48.32
C GLY A 659 26.61 10.08 49.59
N PRO A 660 25.81 9.80 50.63
CA PRO A 660 24.84 10.63 51.34
C PRO A 660 25.37 10.98 52.76
N LEU A 661 24.99 12.15 53.32
CA LEU A 661 25.03 12.33 54.77
C LEU A 661 23.63 12.62 55.31
N VAL A 662 23.15 11.61 56.03
CA VAL A 662 21.90 11.53 56.80
C VAL A 662 22.03 12.35 58.10
N LEU A 663 20.88 12.84 58.61
CA LEU A 663 20.59 13.33 59.98
C LEU A 663 21.29 14.63 60.45
N LEU A 664 20.51 15.68 60.77
CA LEU A 664 20.23 16.08 62.16
C LEU A 664 19.25 17.28 62.28
N ARG A 665 18.46 17.21 63.35
CA ARG A 665 17.50 18.16 63.94
C ARG A 665 17.99 19.61 64.05
N LEU A 666 17.09 20.58 63.84
CA LEU A 666 16.43 21.40 64.90
C LEU A 666 15.40 22.35 64.27
#